data_AF-A0A3N7CNS9-F1
#
_entry.id   AF-A0A3N7CNS9-F1
#
_cell.length_a   1.000
_cell.length_b   1.000
_cell.length_c   1.000
_cell.angle_alpha   90.00
_cell.angle_beta   90.00
_cell.angle_gamma   90.00
#
_symmetry.space_group_name_H-M   'P 1'
#
loop_
_entity.id
_entity.type
_entity.pdbx_description
1 polymer ?
#
loop_
_entity_poly.entity_id
_entity_poly.type
_entity_poly.pdbx_seq_one_letter_code
_entity_poly.pdbx_strand_id
1 'polypeptide(L)'
;RTDPDGNTTDYSYNKHGQLTGVWYPDHSGHRLVWNERGQLVEEQLPNGGIKRYRYNDVGRQVAREDEHGALTQYQWDSVGRLIRVVLPDDSTREYSYNPYGKITAECDELGHVTRYEYADGLHLISRRINADGTQVKYRYDNVRLLLTEIENEVGEIYGLQYHPNGLIQQETGFDGQRTAYLYDLNGNLREKTEHGDDGSQLVTRYERDFAGRLVRKTLPDGNLVDYTYDRQGNLLGVEDGHWSLAYEYDRQNRLTAEHQGWGTLRYDYDTCGQLQHLRLPDNNRVTFNHGKGGHLATVELNGETLTSHLFKAGQEHQRQQGQLLSHYHYDDQQRLHAHTVTQQQNHLYRRQYDYDKTGNLTRILDTRKGEHHYSYDPLNRLTRADHSQDHQERFAHDPAGNLLMQNRPGPDIVAGNRLMIQGDRHYDYDAFGNLIRERRGKGHQLVTQYRYDCQHRLIAVTTPDGQTVSYRYDPFGRRISKTVDGLTTEFFWQGDKLIAEHHADRHRSYLYEPNSFRPLALLEGFGPKATQAYHYQLDHLGTPQELTTPSGEIAWSAHYRAYGEITRLDVGKIDNPLRFQGQYFDAESGLHYNRHRYYNPDIGRYLTPDPVKLAGGINGYRYVPNPTGWIDPLGLSCKDTNCPEGPFSTIVPGGGLAAHEAAGGHLMKKHVGRTDQQLKDRLKNEPNVPTASTFPDRATAESAVSKVIDGNQSKISDFLKGKDNQIVVIEKASEPVGTSWKRGAKSAVPGAEIYLIIRKDKKMPTGYRIHTGYPNP
;
A
#
# COMPACT_ATOMS: atom_id res chain seq x y z
N ARG A 1 0.22 22.72 21.01
CA ARG A 1 -0.71 21.57 21.22
C ARG A 1 -0.05 20.66 22.23
N THR A 2 -0.75 20.26 23.29
CA THR A 2 -0.20 19.34 24.29
C THR A 2 -1.02 18.04 24.27
N ASP A 3 -0.35 16.90 24.21
CA ASP A 3 -0.99 15.58 24.25
C ASP A 3 -1.36 15.19 25.70
N PRO A 4 -2.12 14.09 25.91
CA PRO A 4 -2.50 13.66 27.25
C PRO A 4 -1.33 13.15 28.13
N ASP A 5 -0.15 12.91 27.55
CA ASP A 5 1.10 12.58 28.29
C ASP A 5 1.88 13.85 28.70
N GLY A 6 1.45 15.02 28.23
CA GLY A 6 2.08 16.30 28.54
C GLY A 6 3.12 16.76 27.50
N ASN A 7 3.35 16.00 26.43
CA ASN A 7 4.29 16.40 25.37
C ASN A 7 3.67 17.53 24.54
N THR A 8 4.48 18.53 24.19
CA THR A 8 4.01 19.72 23.48
C THR A 8 4.60 19.81 22.08
N THR A 9 3.73 20.03 21.10
CA THR A 9 4.08 20.42 19.73
C THR A 9 3.67 21.87 19.51
N ASP A 10 4.61 22.75 19.19
CA ASP A 10 4.36 24.17 18.98
C ASP A 10 4.22 24.50 17.49
N TYR A 11 3.30 25.41 17.19
CA TYR A 11 3.03 25.85 15.83
C TYR A 11 3.19 27.37 15.75
N SER A 12 4.02 27.81 14.81
CA SER A 12 4.28 29.23 14.54
C SER A 12 3.59 29.66 13.26
N TYR A 13 3.03 30.86 13.26
CA TYR A 13 2.32 31.44 12.13
C TYR A 13 2.85 32.85 11.83
N ASN A 14 2.86 33.24 10.56
CA ASN A 14 3.11 34.64 10.20
C ASN A 14 1.84 35.50 10.38
N LYS A 15 1.95 36.81 10.12
CA LYS A 15 0.83 37.77 10.19
C LYS A 15 -0.33 37.47 9.23
N HIS A 16 -0.10 36.61 8.23
CA HIS A 16 -1.10 36.17 7.25
C HIS A 16 -1.75 34.83 7.63
N GLY A 17 -1.45 34.29 8.81
CA GLY A 17 -1.99 33.00 9.28
C GLY A 17 -1.33 31.77 8.64
N GLN A 18 -0.27 31.96 7.84
CA GLN A 18 0.44 30.86 7.21
C GLN A 18 1.40 30.20 8.20
N LEU A 19 1.44 28.87 8.21
CA LEU A 19 2.33 28.09 9.05
C LEU A 19 3.79 28.38 8.69
N THR A 20 4.60 28.80 9.66
CA THR A 20 6.04 29.08 9.47
C THR A 20 6.95 28.11 10.20
N GLY A 21 6.41 27.41 11.20
CA GLY A 21 7.19 26.48 12.03
C GLY A 21 6.31 25.45 12.73
N VAL A 22 6.79 24.21 12.82
CA VAL A 22 6.28 23.16 13.71
C VAL A 22 7.44 22.66 14.54
N TRP A 23 7.35 22.71 15.86
CA TRP A 23 8.38 22.24 16.78
C TRP A 23 7.86 21.03 17.54
N TYR A 24 8.56 19.91 17.44
CA TYR A 24 8.16 18.64 18.03
C TYR A 24 8.72 18.45 19.45
N PRO A 25 8.19 17.49 20.23
CA PRO A 25 8.68 17.21 21.57
C PRO A 25 10.17 16.85 21.68
N ASP A 26 10.78 16.33 20.62
CA ASP A 26 12.22 16.05 20.50
C ASP A 26 13.07 17.30 20.18
N HIS A 27 12.43 18.47 20.12
CA HIS A 27 12.99 19.76 19.71
C HIS A 27 13.44 19.83 18.24
N SER A 28 13.04 18.87 17.40
CA SER A 28 13.15 19.02 15.95
C SER A 28 12.14 20.04 15.43
N GLY A 29 12.45 20.65 14.29
CA GLY A 29 11.66 21.75 13.72
C GLY A 29 11.41 21.57 12.24
N HIS A 30 10.16 21.68 11.81
CA HIS A 30 9.77 21.87 10.41
C HIS A 30 9.57 23.37 10.18
N ARG A 31 10.34 24.00 9.30
CA ARG A 31 10.20 25.42 8.98
C ARG A 31 9.73 25.64 7.54
N LEU A 32 8.82 26.58 7.35
CA LEU A 32 8.26 26.94 6.05
C LEU A 32 8.47 28.43 5.77
N VAL A 33 8.94 28.74 4.56
CA VAL A 33 9.24 30.10 4.11
C VAL A 33 8.31 30.46 2.95
N TRP A 34 7.64 31.59 3.09
CA TRP A 34 6.66 32.09 2.13
C TRP A 34 7.16 33.39 1.51
N ASN A 35 6.88 33.60 0.22
CA ASN A 35 7.10 34.90 -0.41
C ASN A 35 5.93 35.87 -0.14
N GLU A 36 6.06 37.13 -0.58
CA GLU A 36 5.03 38.17 -0.41
C GLU A 36 3.71 37.85 -1.12
N ARG A 37 3.73 36.96 -2.13
CA ARG A 37 2.54 36.47 -2.84
C ARG A 37 1.89 35.28 -2.13
N GLY A 38 2.38 34.89 -0.95
CA GLY A 38 1.85 33.79 -0.16
C GLY A 38 2.19 32.40 -0.69
N GLN A 39 3.23 32.28 -1.53
CA GLN A 39 3.66 31.01 -2.11
C GLN A 39 4.83 30.43 -1.29
N LEU A 40 4.81 29.12 -1.06
CA LEU A 40 5.88 28.40 -0.35
C LEU A 40 7.12 28.38 -1.22
N VAL A 41 8.23 28.95 -0.78
CA VAL A 41 9.50 29.02 -1.55
C VAL A 41 10.59 28.13 -0.99
N GLU A 42 10.54 27.82 0.31
CA GLU A 42 11.47 26.91 0.97
C GLU A 42 10.76 26.16 2.10
N GLU A 43 11.10 24.88 2.24
CA GLU A 43 10.60 23.98 3.28
C GLU A 43 11.80 23.24 3.89
N GLN A 44 12.09 23.52 5.16
CA GLN A 44 13.12 22.81 5.93
C GLN A 44 12.45 21.76 6.80
N LEU A 45 12.69 20.49 6.47
CA LEU A 45 12.11 19.33 7.14
C LEU A 45 12.73 19.11 8.53
N PRO A 46 12.05 18.37 9.44
CA PRO A 46 12.57 18.04 10.78
C PRO A 46 13.93 17.34 10.78
N ASN A 47 14.25 16.65 9.70
CA ASN A 47 15.53 15.98 9.49
C ASN A 47 16.64 16.87 8.93
N GLY A 48 16.38 18.16 8.73
CA GLY A 48 17.31 19.13 8.16
C GLY A 48 17.35 19.19 6.63
N GLY A 49 16.62 18.32 5.92
CA GLY A 49 16.47 18.41 4.46
C GLY A 49 15.76 19.71 4.04
N ILE A 50 16.16 20.29 2.91
CA ILE A 50 15.63 21.57 2.43
C ILE A 50 15.07 21.42 1.02
N LYS A 51 13.76 21.64 0.85
CA LYS A 51 13.11 21.71 -0.47
C LYS A 51 12.95 23.16 -0.89
N ARG A 52 13.09 23.45 -2.19
CA ARG A 52 12.88 24.80 -2.74
C ARG A 52 11.92 24.79 -3.91
N TYR A 53 11.14 25.85 -4.03
CA TYR A 53 10.10 25.98 -5.05
C TYR A 53 10.23 27.33 -5.76
N ARG A 54 10.10 27.31 -7.09
CA ARG A 54 10.15 28.52 -7.93
C ARG A 54 8.86 28.63 -8.73
N TYR A 55 8.35 29.84 -8.87
CA TYR A 55 7.09 30.14 -9.56
C TYR A 55 7.29 31.21 -10.63
N ASN A 56 6.46 31.18 -11.68
CA ASN A 56 6.37 32.28 -12.63
C ASN A 56 5.47 33.42 -12.14
N ASP A 57 5.32 34.47 -12.93
CA ASP A 57 4.55 35.67 -12.56
C ASP A 57 3.06 35.43 -12.33
N VAL A 58 2.50 34.40 -12.96
CA VAL A 58 1.10 33.98 -12.77
C VAL A 58 0.94 32.92 -11.67
N GLY A 59 2.01 32.63 -10.94
CA GLY A 59 2.02 31.80 -9.74
C GLY A 59 2.08 30.29 -9.98
N ARG A 60 2.39 29.83 -11.19
CA ARG A 60 2.60 28.41 -11.51
C ARG A 60 4.01 27.99 -11.13
N GLN A 61 4.16 26.83 -10.54
CA GLN A 61 5.48 26.27 -10.20
C GLN A 61 6.24 25.94 -11.49
N VAL A 62 7.44 26.50 -11.66
CA VAL A 62 8.31 26.27 -12.82
C VAL A 62 9.52 25.43 -12.49
N ALA A 63 9.89 25.33 -11.21
CA ALA A 63 10.93 24.43 -10.75
C ALA A 63 10.70 24.01 -9.30
N ARG A 64 11.16 22.80 -8.99
CA ARG A 64 11.25 22.26 -7.63
C ARG A 64 12.62 21.62 -7.44
N GLU A 65 13.26 21.97 -6.35
CA GLU A 65 14.52 21.37 -5.89
C GLU A 65 14.17 20.53 -4.65
N ASP A 66 14.55 19.24 -4.66
CA ASP A 66 14.35 18.36 -3.52
C ASP A 66 15.43 18.56 -2.44
N GLU A 67 15.28 17.83 -1.33
CA GLU A 67 16.17 17.88 -0.16
C GLU A 67 17.61 17.41 -0.42
N HIS A 68 17.90 16.85 -1.61
CA HIS A 68 19.21 16.43 -2.06
C HIS A 68 19.77 17.33 -3.18
N GLY A 69 19.01 18.36 -3.61
CA GLY A 69 19.41 19.29 -4.66
C GLY A 69 18.95 18.89 -6.07
N ALA A 70 18.17 17.82 -6.22
CA ALA A 70 17.71 17.36 -7.53
C ALA A 70 16.62 18.31 -8.07
N LEU A 71 16.80 18.77 -9.30
CA LEU A 71 15.97 19.82 -9.91
C LEU A 71 14.98 19.23 -10.91
N THR A 72 13.68 19.37 -10.61
CA THR A 72 12.61 19.10 -11.58
C THR A 72 12.06 20.41 -12.12
N GLN A 73 11.94 20.54 -13.45
CA GLN A 73 11.40 21.73 -14.11
C GLN A 73 10.06 21.44 -14.78
N TYR A 74 9.18 22.44 -14.79
CA TYR A 74 7.81 22.34 -15.31
C TYR A 74 7.57 23.41 -16.37
N GLN A 75 7.09 22.99 -17.54
CA GLN A 75 6.75 23.87 -18.64
C GLN A 75 5.25 23.88 -18.88
N TRP A 76 4.70 25.08 -19.03
CA TRP A 76 3.27 25.32 -19.14
C TRP A 76 2.96 25.98 -20.48
N ASP A 77 1.80 25.66 -21.06
CA ASP A 77 1.31 26.43 -22.20
C ASP A 77 0.70 27.79 -21.78
N SER A 78 0.28 28.57 -22.77
CA SER A 78 -0.30 29.91 -22.57
C SER A 78 -1.59 29.89 -21.73
N VAL A 79 -2.33 28.78 -21.74
CA VAL A 79 -3.60 28.63 -20.98
C VAL A 79 -3.41 27.93 -19.63
N GLY A 80 -2.21 27.45 -19.31
CA GLY A 80 -1.86 26.92 -17.99
C GLY A 80 -1.93 25.42 -17.81
N ARG A 81 -1.80 24.67 -18.91
CA ARG A 81 -1.69 23.21 -18.88
C ARG A 81 -0.21 22.82 -18.90
N LEU A 82 0.13 21.79 -18.12
CA LEU A 82 1.50 21.25 -18.03
C LEU A 82 1.83 20.49 -19.31
N ILE A 83 2.73 21.00 -20.14
CA ILE A 83 3.07 20.35 -21.41
C ILE A 83 4.34 19.50 -21.33
N ARG A 84 5.23 19.80 -20.37
CA ARG A 84 6.49 19.08 -20.22
C ARG A 84 7.02 19.13 -18.79
N VAL A 85 7.53 18.00 -18.32
CA VAL A 85 8.33 17.87 -17.09
C VAL A 85 9.74 17.46 -17.49
N VAL A 86 10.74 18.14 -16.94
CA VAL A 86 12.16 17.80 -17.10
C VAL A 86 12.65 17.30 -15.75
N LEU A 87 13.09 16.04 -15.71
CA LEU A 87 13.63 15.38 -14.53
C LEU A 87 15.10 15.78 -14.28
N PRO A 88 15.67 15.48 -13.09
CA PRO A 88 17.04 15.86 -12.74
C PRO A 88 18.13 15.34 -13.69
N ASP A 89 17.86 14.24 -14.42
CA ASP A 89 18.76 13.63 -15.40
C ASP A 89 18.51 14.13 -16.85
N ASP A 90 17.84 15.26 -17.01
CA ASP A 90 17.40 15.87 -18.28
C ASP A 90 16.42 15.03 -19.11
N SER A 91 15.98 13.87 -18.61
CA SER A 91 14.90 13.11 -19.25
C SER A 91 13.57 13.85 -19.12
N THR A 92 12.67 13.66 -20.08
CA THR A 92 11.45 14.47 -20.15
C THR A 92 10.20 13.69 -20.42
N ARG A 93 9.12 14.07 -19.72
CA ARG A 93 7.75 13.60 -19.95
C ARG A 93 6.91 14.71 -20.56
N GLU A 94 6.15 14.39 -21.60
CA GLU A 94 5.36 15.37 -22.36
C GLU A 94 3.87 15.02 -22.41
N TYR A 95 3.03 16.05 -22.44
CA TYR A 95 1.57 15.90 -22.45
C TYR A 95 0.95 16.69 -23.60
N SER A 96 -0.01 16.05 -24.29
CA SER A 96 -0.85 16.68 -25.31
C SER A 96 -2.29 16.80 -24.82
N TYR A 97 -3.01 17.82 -25.28
CA TYR A 97 -4.36 18.12 -24.82
C TYR A 97 -5.32 18.36 -25.98
N ASN A 98 -6.59 17.99 -25.79
CA ASN A 98 -7.68 18.44 -26.64
C ASN A 98 -8.10 19.91 -26.32
N PRO A 99 -8.99 20.53 -27.12
CA PRO A 99 -9.50 21.88 -26.85
C PRO A 99 -10.22 22.07 -25.50
N TYR A 100 -10.71 20.98 -24.89
CA TYR A 100 -11.34 20.99 -23.57
C TYR A 100 -10.34 20.84 -22.41
N GLY A 101 -9.04 20.86 -22.70
CA GLY A 101 -7.98 20.76 -21.67
C GLY A 101 -7.80 19.35 -21.10
N LYS A 102 -8.30 18.31 -21.78
CA LYS A 102 -8.11 16.91 -21.36
C LYS A 102 -6.92 16.29 -22.07
N ILE A 103 -6.15 15.46 -21.35
CA ILE A 103 -4.93 14.81 -21.86
C ILE A 103 -5.32 13.83 -22.96
N THR A 104 -4.75 13.95 -24.15
CA THR A 104 -4.96 13.03 -25.28
C THR A 104 -3.75 12.14 -25.56
N ALA A 105 -2.57 12.55 -25.10
CA ALA A 105 -1.38 11.73 -25.16
C ALA A 105 -0.41 12.08 -24.03
N GLU A 106 0.29 11.08 -23.56
CA GLU A 106 1.43 11.16 -22.66
C GLU A 106 2.60 10.45 -23.32
N CYS A 107 3.74 11.14 -23.39
CA CYS A 107 5.00 10.59 -23.89
C CYS A 107 5.94 10.45 -22.69
N ASP A 108 6.37 9.22 -22.40
CA ASP A 108 7.30 8.93 -21.31
C ASP A 108 8.74 9.35 -21.66
N GLU A 109 9.65 9.13 -20.70
CA GLU A 109 11.05 9.52 -20.76
C GLU A 109 11.87 8.73 -21.81
N LEU A 110 11.34 7.62 -22.33
CA LEU A 110 11.91 6.81 -23.42
C LEU A 110 11.28 7.13 -24.78
N GLY A 111 10.26 7.99 -24.83
CA GLY A 111 9.56 8.34 -26.07
C GLY A 111 8.34 7.45 -26.37
N HIS A 112 7.94 6.57 -25.45
CA HIS A 112 6.75 5.74 -25.61
C HIS A 112 5.49 6.57 -25.40
N VAL A 113 4.51 6.42 -26.31
CA VAL A 113 3.32 7.26 -26.31
C VAL A 113 2.08 6.45 -25.93
N THR A 114 1.48 6.79 -24.79
CA THR A 114 0.12 6.34 -24.43
C THR A 114 -0.88 7.39 -24.89
N ARG A 115 -1.97 6.97 -25.55
CA ARG A 115 -3.03 7.87 -26.04
C ARG A 115 -4.34 7.63 -25.32
N TYR A 116 -5.12 8.70 -25.17
CA TYR A 116 -6.41 8.67 -24.51
C TYR A 116 -7.47 9.29 -25.42
N GLU A 117 -8.57 8.57 -25.58
CA GLU A 117 -9.77 9.04 -26.25
C GLU A 117 -10.91 9.14 -25.26
N TYR A 118 -11.80 10.09 -25.50
CA TYR A 118 -12.91 10.40 -24.62
C TYR A 118 -14.23 10.00 -25.27
N ALA A 119 -15.19 9.59 -24.45
CA ALA A 119 -16.54 9.32 -24.91
C ALA A 119 -17.18 10.60 -25.46
N ASP A 120 -17.94 10.49 -26.54
CA ASP A 120 -18.49 11.65 -27.24
C ASP A 120 -19.42 12.47 -26.33
N GLY A 121 -19.21 13.79 -26.32
CA GLY A 121 -19.90 14.72 -25.42
C GLY A 121 -19.60 14.54 -23.92
N LEU A 122 -18.71 13.62 -23.53
CA LEU A 122 -18.37 13.31 -22.14
C LEU A 122 -16.90 13.61 -21.85
N HIS A 123 -16.60 13.90 -20.58
CA HIS A 123 -15.23 14.10 -20.09
C HIS A 123 -14.59 12.82 -19.54
N LEU A 124 -15.07 11.65 -19.99
CA LEU A 124 -14.68 10.33 -19.53
C LEU A 124 -13.86 9.62 -20.61
N ILE A 125 -12.82 8.90 -20.20
CA ILE A 125 -11.95 8.15 -21.13
C ILE A 125 -12.75 6.97 -21.68
N SER A 126 -12.96 6.88 -22.99
CA SER A 126 -13.57 5.72 -23.64
C SER A 126 -12.55 4.68 -24.05
N ARG A 127 -11.30 5.11 -24.32
CA ARG A 127 -10.24 4.23 -24.78
C ARG A 127 -8.86 4.74 -24.35
N ARG A 128 -8.05 3.82 -23.84
CA ARG A 128 -6.60 4.00 -23.63
C ARG A 128 -5.87 3.12 -24.62
N ILE A 129 -4.99 3.71 -25.42
CA ILE A 129 -4.12 3.01 -26.36
C ILE A 129 -2.72 3.02 -25.75
N ASN A 130 -2.22 1.86 -25.41
CA ASN A 130 -0.91 1.66 -24.82
C ASN A 130 0.19 1.87 -25.87
N ALA A 131 1.44 2.01 -25.41
CA ALA A 131 2.58 2.31 -26.27
C ALA A 131 2.92 1.20 -27.29
N ASP A 132 2.56 -0.05 -27.00
CA ASP A 132 2.71 -1.20 -27.90
C ASP A 132 1.53 -1.33 -28.90
N GLY A 133 0.54 -0.43 -28.83
CA GLY A 133 -0.65 -0.42 -29.68
C GLY A 133 -1.82 -1.26 -29.15
N THR A 134 -1.64 -2.00 -28.06
CA THR A 134 -2.77 -2.64 -27.34
C THR A 134 -3.68 -1.58 -26.74
N GLN A 135 -4.91 -1.95 -26.38
CA GLN A 135 -5.89 -0.97 -25.91
C GLN A 135 -6.83 -1.52 -24.84
N VAL A 136 -7.23 -0.64 -23.92
CA VAL A 136 -8.30 -0.89 -22.96
C VAL A 136 -9.46 0.04 -23.30
N LYS A 137 -10.69 -0.46 -23.31
CA LYS A 137 -11.89 0.35 -23.54
C LYS A 137 -12.76 0.39 -22.31
N TYR A 138 -13.45 1.52 -22.15
CA TYR A 138 -14.34 1.78 -21.03
C TYR A 138 -15.72 2.16 -21.55
N ARG A 139 -16.77 1.62 -20.93
CA ARG A 139 -18.15 2.01 -21.21
C ARG A 139 -18.82 2.51 -19.94
N TYR A 140 -19.69 3.49 -20.11
CA TYR A 140 -20.39 4.15 -19.02
C TYR A 140 -21.89 4.09 -19.23
N ASP A 141 -22.65 4.12 -18.14
CA ASP A 141 -24.07 4.41 -18.23
C ASP A 141 -24.31 5.88 -18.66
N ASN A 142 -25.28 6.11 -19.54
CA ASN A 142 -25.54 7.46 -20.06
C ASN A 142 -26.24 8.37 -19.04
N VAL A 143 -26.79 7.81 -17.95
CA VAL A 143 -27.65 8.54 -17.01
C VAL A 143 -26.88 9.04 -15.78
N ARG A 144 -25.92 8.26 -15.27
CA ARG A 144 -25.13 8.57 -14.08
C ARG A 144 -23.63 8.66 -14.35
N LEU A 145 -23.19 8.36 -15.57
CA LEU A 145 -21.78 8.33 -15.97
C LEU A 145 -20.97 7.28 -15.17
N LEU A 146 -21.62 6.22 -14.69
CA LEU A 146 -20.96 5.13 -13.96
C LEU A 146 -20.28 4.18 -14.94
N LEU A 147 -19.06 3.74 -14.63
CA LEU A 147 -18.33 2.75 -15.43
C LEU A 147 -19.05 1.39 -15.36
N THR A 148 -19.59 0.91 -16.48
CA THR A 148 -20.33 -0.35 -16.53
C THR A 148 -19.53 -1.50 -17.11
N GLU A 149 -18.57 -1.22 -18.01
CA GLU A 149 -17.76 -2.26 -18.64
C GLU A 149 -16.32 -1.80 -18.87
N ILE A 150 -15.38 -2.72 -18.66
CA ILE A 150 -13.98 -2.60 -19.09
C ILE A 150 -13.72 -3.74 -20.07
N GLU A 151 -13.32 -3.41 -21.30
CA GLU A 151 -12.81 -4.37 -22.29
C GLU A 151 -11.28 -4.33 -22.24
N ASN A 152 -10.65 -5.44 -21.85
CA ASN A 152 -9.19 -5.52 -21.78
C ASN A 152 -8.54 -5.67 -23.17
N GLU A 153 -7.22 -5.76 -23.20
CA GLU A 153 -6.39 -5.80 -24.40
C GLU A 153 -6.65 -7.01 -25.31
N VAL A 154 -7.26 -8.08 -24.78
CA VAL A 154 -7.63 -9.28 -25.54
C VAL A 154 -9.13 -9.38 -25.85
N GLY A 155 -9.91 -8.36 -25.49
CA GLY A 155 -11.36 -8.28 -25.79
C GLY A 155 -12.27 -8.93 -24.75
N GLU A 156 -11.75 -9.38 -23.61
CA GLU A 156 -12.55 -9.88 -22.50
C GLU A 156 -13.20 -8.70 -21.75
N ILE A 157 -14.36 -8.95 -21.14
CA ILE A 157 -15.18 -7.90 -20.52
C ILE A 157 -15.27 -8.12 -19.01
N TYR A 158 -14.94 -7.07 -18.26
CA TYR A 158 -15.30 -6.93 -16.85
C TYR A 158 -16.58 -6.10 -16.75
N GLY A 159 -17.62 -6.64 -16.09
CA GLY A 159 -18.93 -6.01 -15.96
C GLY A 159 -19.18 -5.45 -14.56
N LEU A 160 -19.79 -4.28 -14.48
CA LEU A 160 -20.20 -3.60 -13.25
C LEU A 160 -21.67 -3.22 -13.32
N GLN A 161 -22.45 -3.72 -12.36
CA GLN A 161 -23.87 -3.40 -12.21
C GLN A 161 -24.06 -2.64 -10.90
N TYR A 162 -24.96 -1.66 -10.93
CA TYR A 162 -25.16 -0.74 -9.81
C TYR A 162 -26.60 -0.76 -9.32
N HIS A 163 -26.75 -0.65 -8.00
CA HIS A 163 -28.00 -0.25 -7.40
C HIS A 163 -28.36 1.19 -7.82
N PRO A 164 -29.64 1.60 -7.76
CA PRO A 164 -30.03 2.97 -8.09
C PRO A 164 -29.36 4.08 -7.27
N ASN A 165 -28.76 3.74 -6.12
CA ASN A 165 -28.00 4.65 -5.25
C ASN A 165 -26.52 4.77 -5.62
N GLY A 166 -26.05 4.09 -6.67
CA GLY A 166 -24.66 4.12 -7.16
C GLY A 166 -23.70 3.15 -6.48
N LEU A 167 -24.15 2.33 -5.52
CA LEU A 167 -23.35 1.24 -4.97
C LEU A 167 -23.32 0.05 -5.93
N ILE A 168 -22.18 -0.65 -6.01
CA ILE A 168 -22.02 -1.83 -6.86
C ILE A 168 -22.98 -2.91 -6.38
N GLN A 169 -23.93 -3.30 -7.21
CA GLN A 169 -24.82 -4.43 -6.95
C GLN A 169 -24.12 -5.75 -7.25
N GLN A 170 -23.42 -5.81 -8.39
CA GLN A 170 -22.74 -7.01 -8.85
C GLN A 170 -21.56 -6.63 -9.73
N GLU A 171 -20.46 -7.33 -9.57
CA GLU A 171 -19.31 -7.33 -10.47
C GLU A 171 -19.23 -8.68 -11.20
N THR A 172 -18.73 -8.67 -12.43
CA THR A 172 -18.44 -9.86 -13.24
C THR A 172 -17.03 -9.74 -13.76
N GLY A 173 -16.13 -10.62 -13.30
CA GLY A 173 -14.72 -10.63 -13.70
C GLY A 173 -14.51 -11.01 -15.17
N PHE A 174 -13.30 -10.80 -15.68
CA PHE A 174 -12.89 -11.23 -17.03
C PHE A 174 -13.02 -12.74 -17.23
N ASP A 175 -13.00 -13.49 -16.13
CA ASP A 175 -13.17 -14.94 -16.08
C ASP A 175 -14.63 -15.38 -15.89
N GLY A 176 -15.58 -14.44 -15.95
CA GLY A 176 -17.00 -14.68 -15.79
C GLY A 176 -17.48 -14.87 -14.35
N GLN A 177 -16.58 -14.86 -13.34
CA GLN A 177 -16.98 -14.97 -11.95
C GLN A 177 -17.80 -13.77 -11.51
N ARG A 178 -18.86 -14.01 -10.73
CA ARG A 178 -19.75 -12.95 -10.26
C ARG A 178 -19.66 -12.79 -8.75
N THR A 179 -19.53 -11.54 -8.30
CA THR A 179 -19.69 -11.19 -6.88
C THR A 179 -20.84 -10.20 -6.76
N ALA A 180 -21.80 -10.48 -5.88
CA ALA A 180 -22.94 -9.60 -5.60
C ALA A 180 -22.87 -9.04 -4.18
N TYR A 181 -23.40 -7.83 -4.01
CA TYR A 181 -23.35 -7.09 -2.75
C TYR A 181 -24.72 -6.55 -2.35
N LEU A 182 -25.05 -6.72 -1.07
CA LEU A 182 -26.20 -6.09 -0.44
C LEU A 182 -25.73 -5.16 0.68
N TYR A 183 -26.36 -3.99 0.74
CA TYR A 183 -26.02 -2.93 1.69
C TYR A 183 -27.20 -2.64 2.61
N ASP A 184 -26.89 -2.14 3.80
CA ASP A 184 -27.88 -1.51 4.67
C ASP A 184 -28.26 -0.11 4.15
N LEU A 185 -29.21 0.54 4.83
CA LEU A 185 -29.66 1.90 4.48
C LEU A 185 -28.60 2.99 4.69
N ASN A 186 -27.53 2.70 5.44
CA ASN A 186 -26.39 3.60 5.64
C ASN A 186 -25.29 3.39 4.58
N GLY A 187 -25.45 2.41 3.68
CA GLY A 187 -24.47 2.05 2.65
C GLY A 187 -23.38 1.11 3.16
N ASN A 188 -23.53 0.52 4.35
CA ASN A 188 -22.58 -0.48 4.83
C ASN A 188 -22.87 -1.84 4.20
N LEU A 189 -21.82 -2.56 3.82
CA LEU A 189 -21.95 -3.92 3.33
C LEU A 189 -22.57 -4.83 4.40
N ARG A 190 -23.65 -5.52 4.02
CA ARG A 190 -24.41 -6.47 4.86
C ARG A 190 -24.19 -7.91 4.40
N GLU A 191 -24.07 -8.12 3.09
CA GLU A 191 -23.90 -9.45 2.50
C GLU A 191 -23.03 -9.35 1.25
N LYS A 192 -22.08 -10.28 1.13
CA LYS A 192 -21.28 -10.55 -0.07
C LYS A 192 -21.61 -11.97 -0.53
N THR A 193 -21.99 -12.12 -1.79
CA THR A 193 -22.28 -13.42 -2.41
C THR A 193 -21.35 -13.64 -3.59
N GLU A 194 -20.52 -14.67 -3.52
CA GLU A 194 -19.64 -15.09 -4.61
C GLU A 194 -20.30 -16.27 -5.33
N HIS A 195 -20.37 -16.21 -6.65
CA HIS A 195 -20.99 -17.22 -7.49
C HIS A 195 -19.94 -17.99 -8.27
N GLY A 196 -19.90 -19.31 -8.06
CA GLY A 196 -19.05 -20.22 -8.81
C GLY A 196 -19.56 -20.44 -10.23
N ASP A 197 -18.67 -20.79 -11.16
CA ASP A 197 -19.02 -21.17 -12.53
C ASP A 197 -19.86 -22.46 -12.62
N ASP A 198 -19.81 -23.30 -11.59
CA ASP A 198 -20.65 -24.49 -11.39
C ASP A 198 -22.05 -24.18 -10.79
N GLY A 199 -22.34 -22.91 -10.50
CA GLY A 199 -23.58 -22.46 -9.88
C GLY A 199 -23.59 -22.49 -8.35
N SER A 200 -22.52 -22.93 -7.69
CA SER A 200 -22.36 -22.85 -6.24
C SER A 200 -22.29 -21.40 -5.75
N GLN A 201 -22.56 -21.17 -4.46
CA GLN A 201 -22.55 -19.84 -3.86
C GLN A 201 -21.84 -19.84 -2.51
N LEU A 202 -20.99 -18.85 -2.30
CA LEU A 202 -20.38 -18.56 -1.00
C LEU A 202 -20.95 -17.23 -0.50
N VAL A 203 -21.68 -17.29 0.63
CA VAL A 203 -22.35 -16.11 1.20
C VAL A 203 -21.69 -15.73 2.52
N THR A 204 -21.13 -14.52 2.58
CA THR A 204 -20.61 -13.92 3.81
C THR A 204 -21.54 -12.81 4.28
N ARG A 205 -21.91 -12.83 5.56
CA ARG A 205 -22.79 -11.83 6.18
C ARG A 205 -22.05 -10.99 7.22
N TYR A 206 -22.44 -9.73 7.34
CA TYR A 206 -21.80 -8.75 8.22
C TYR A 206 -22.85 -8.08 9.11
N GLU A 207 -22.58 -8.04 10.40
CA GLU A 207 -23.40 -7.33 11.39
C GLU A 207 -22.60 -6.19 12.00
N ARG A 208 -23.26 -5.06 12.22
CA ARG A 208 -22.63 -3.83 12.70
C ARG A 208 -23.39 -3.24 13.87
N ASP A 209 -22.67 -2.55 14.74
CA ASP A 209 -23.28 -1.77 15.81
C ASP A 209 -23.87 -0.44 15.28
N PHE A 210 -24.48 0.34 16.18
CA PHE A 210 -25.07 1.64 15.85
C PHE A 210 -24.05 2.70 15.38
N ALA A 211 -22.76 2.50 15.65
CA ALA A 211 -21.67 3.33 15.16
C ALA A 211 -21.14 2.87 13.80
N GLY A 212 -21.67 1.78 13.22
CA GLY A 212 -21.25 1.20 11.95
C GLY A 212 -20.03 0.29 12.05
N ARG A 213 -19.54 -0.03 13.25
CA ARG A 213 -18.39 -0.93 13.46
C ARG A 213 -18.83 -2.37 13.27
N LEU A 214 -18.00 -3.19 12.61
CA LEU A 214 -18.27 -4.61 12.39
C LEU A 214 -18.21 -5.34 13.73
N VAL A 215 -19.29 -5.99 14.16
CA VAL A 215 -19.33 -6.74 15.44
C VAL A 215 -19.38 -8.24 15.23
N ARG A 216 -19.86 -8.69 14.06
CA ARG A 216 -19.91 -10.10 13.70
C ARG A 216 -19.82 -10.29 12.19
N LYS A 217 -19.08 -11.33 11.78
CA LYS A 217 -19.01 -11.83 10.41
C LYS A 217 -19.41 -13.30 10.41
N THR A 218 -20.37 -13.68 9.58
CA THR A 218 -20.76 -15.08 9.35
C THR A 218 -20.17 -15.55 8.02
N LEU A 219 -19.37 -16.60 8.07
CA LEU A 219 -18.70 -17.19 6.91
C LEU A 219 -19.62 -18.18 6.16
N PRO A 220 -19.31 -18.52 4.90
CA PRO A 220 -20.15 -19.43 4.11
C PRO A 220 -20.32 -20.84 4.70
N ASP A 221 -19.36 -21.30 5.50
CA ASP A 221 -19.41 -22.58 6.22
C ASP A 221 -20.20 -22.52 7.54
N GLY A 222 -20.74 -21.35 7.89
CA GLY A 222 -21.51 -21.10 9.12
C GLY A 222 -20.66 -20.66 10.32
N ASN A 223 -19.33 -20.65 10.20
CA ASN A 223 -18.45 -20.15 11.26
C ASN A 223 -18.68 -18.65 11.51
N LEU A 224 -18.53 -18.24 12.77
CA LEU A 224 -18.72 -16.86 13.20
C LEU A 224 -17.39 -16.26 13.60
N VAL A 225 -17.18 -14.99 13.24
CA VAL A 225 -16.06 -14.17 13.73
C VAL A 225 -16.65 -12.95 14.43
N ASP A 226 -16.39 -12.84 15.73
CA ASP A 226 -16.89 -11.77 16.58
C ASP A 226 -15.81 -10.74 16.88
N TYR A 227 -16.22 -9.47 16.94
CA TYR A 227 -15.34 -8.32 17.16
C TYR A 227 -15.84 -7.52 18.35
N THR A 228 -14.93 -7.17 19.25
CA THR A 228 -15.24 -6.38 20.45
C THR A 228 -14.46 -5.08 20.46
N TYR A 229 -15.08 -4.02 20.98
CA TYR A 229 -14.49 -2.68 21.00
C TYR A 229 -14.67 -2.00 22.35
N ASP A 230 -13.76 -1.09 22.67
CA ASP A 230 -13.94 -0.19 23.79
C ASP A 230 -14.92 0.97 23.45
N ARG A 231 -15.08 1.88 24.41
CA ARG A 231 -15.94 3.07 24.25
C ARG A 231 -15.36 4.14 23.33
N GLN A 232 -14.06 4.10 23.05
CA GLN A 232 -13.35 5.05 22.18
C GLN A 232 -13.31 4.59 20.72
N GLY A 233 -13.64 3.32 20.46
CA GLY A 233 -13.60 2.75 19.11
C GLY A 233 -12.45 1.77 18.88
N ASN A 234 -11.58 1.57 19.87
CA ASN A 234 -10.43 0.68 19.74
C ASN A 234 -10.88 -0.78 19.77
N LEU A 235 -10.30 -1.61 18.90
CA LEU A 235 -10.60 -3.03 18.80
C LEU A 235 -9.99 -3.76 19.99
N LEU A 236 -10.80 -4.32 20.89
CA LEU A 236 -10.30 -5.05 22.07
C LEU A 236 -10.00 -6.52 21.79
N GLY A 237 -10.70 -7.13 20.83
CA GLY A 237 -10.45 -8.51 20.48
C GLY A 237 -11.27 -9.03 19.31
N VAL A 238 -10.79 -10.14 18.76
CA VAL A 238 -11.41 -10.88 17.65
C VAL A 238 -11.38 -12.37 17.97
N GLU A 239 -12.49 -13.05 17.79
CA GLU A 239 -12.62 -14.47 18.12
C GLU A 239 -13.43 -15.21 17.05
N ASP A 240 -12.95 -16.37 16.61
CA ASP A 240 -13.64 -17.28 15.69
C ASP A 240 -14.01 -18.64 16.33
N GLY A 241 -13.89 -18.72 17.65
CA GLY A 241 -14.05 -19.97 18.43
C GLY A 241 -12.85 -20.91 18.39
N HIS A 242 -11.78 -20.58 17.64
CA HIS A 242 -10.57 -21.39 17.53
C HIS A 242 -9.30 -20.63 17.93
N TRP A 243 -9.21 -19.34 17.60
CA TRP A 243 -8.05 -18.50 17.86
C TRP A 243 -8.47 -17.09 18.26
N SER A 244 -8.30 -16.76 19.54
CA SER A 244 -8.66 -15.46 20.08
C SER A 244 -7.48 -14.48 19.98
N LEU A 245 -7.77 -13.27 19.53
CA LEU A 245 -6.86 -12.13 19.48
C LEU A 245 -7.35 -11.08 20.48
N ALA A 246 -6.43 -10.46 21.21
CA ALA A 246 -6.77 -9.35 22.12
C ALA A 246 -5.74 -8.22 22.06
N TYR A 247 -6.20 -7.00 22.32
CA TYR A 247 -5.42 -5.78 22.16
C TYR A 247 -5.58 -4.84 23.37
N GLU A 248 -4.47 -4.22 23.77
CA GLU A 248 -4.44 -3.21 24.83
C GLU A 248 -3.98 -1.86 24.27
N TYR A 249 -4.48 -0.76 24.82
CA TYR A 249 -4.18 0.59 24.36
C TYR A 249 -3.86 1.54 25.51
N ASP A 250 -3.05 2.56 25.24
CA ASP A 250 -2.82 3.68 26.14
C ASP A 250 -3.91 4.77 26.04
N ARG A 251 -3.74 5.88 26.78
CA ARG A 251 -4.70 6.99 26.84
C ARG A 251 -4.73 7.84 25.56
N GLN A 252 -3.77 7.63 24.65
CA GLN A 252 -3.63 8.27 23.35
C GLN A 252 -4.17 7.37 22.23
N ASN A 253 -4.74 6.20 22.57
CA ASN A 253 -5.21 5.17 21.64
C ASN A 253 -4.08 4.53 20.83
N ARG A 254 -2.85 4.51 21.35
CA ARG A 254 -1.74 3.73 20.77
C ARG A 254 -1.73 2.32 21.36
N LEU A 255 -1.34 1.34 20.56
CA LEU A 255 -1.36 -0.08 20.92
C LEU A 255 -0.23 -0.40 21.91
N THR A 256 -0.54 -0.96 23.08
CA THR A 256 0.46 -1.32 24.10
C THR A 256 0.71 -2.82 24.19
N ALA A 257 -0.23 -3.65 23.72
CA ALA A 257 -0.05 -5.09 23.64
C ALA A 257 -0.90 -5.76 22.56
N GLU A 258 -0.36 -6.85 21.98
CA GLU A 258 -1.09 -7.80 21.12
C GLU A 258 -0.97 -9.20 21.72
N HIS A 259 -2.10 -9.83 22.01
CA HIS A 259 -2.17 -11.20 22.50
C HIS A 259 -2.68 -12.13 21.40
N GLN A 260 -1.95 -13.22 21.15
CA GLN A 260 -2.36 -14.25 20.19
C GLN A 260 -1.67 -15.57 20.53
N GLY A 261 -2.41 -16.67 20.40
CA GLY A 261 -1.88 -18.02 20.60
C GLY A 261 -1.07 -18.16 21.88
N TRP A 262 0.21 -18.47 21.71
CA TRP A 262 1.15 -18.79 22.78
C TRP A 262 1.94 -17.60 23.34
N GLY A 263 1.65 -16.35 22.94
CA GLY A 263 2.51 -15.22 23.29
C GLY A 263 1.86 -13.84 23.29
N THR A 264 2.66 -12.83 23.63
CA THR A 264 2.23 -11.43 23.68
C THR A 264 3.34 -10.52 23.20
N LEU A 265 3.02 -9.58 22.30
CA LEU A 265 3.88 -8.44 21.99
C LEU A 265 3.54 -7.30 22.93
N ARG A 266 4.56 -6.53 23.32
CA ARG A 266 4.37 -5.30 24.10
C ARG A 266 5.12 -4.15 23.48
N TYR A 267 4.50 -2.97 23.52
CA TYR A 267 4.96 -1.76 22.88
C TYR A 267 5.05 -0.61 23.87
N ASP A 268 6.11 0.17 23.75
CA ASP A 268 6.23 1.48 24.38
C ASP A 268 6.66 2.51 23.33
N TYR A 269 6.24 3.77 23.50
CA TYR A 269 6.45 4.84 22.54
C TYR A 269 7.25 5.99 23.16
N ASP A 270 7.99 6.70 22.31
CA ASP A 270 8.70 7.92 22.72
C ASP A 270 7.75 9.13 22.83
N THR A 271 8.32 10.28 23.20
CA THR A 271 7.58 11.55 23.35
C THR A 271 7.02 12.11 22.05
N CYS A 272 7.51 11.63 20.89
CA CYS A 272 6.97 11.95 19.57
C CYS A 272 5.95 10.91 19.07
N GLY A 273 5.67 9.88 19.87
CA GLY A 273 4.74 8.80 19.54
C GLY A 273 5.31 7.74 18.60
N GLN A 274 6.63 7.69 18.41
CA GLN A 274 7.29 6.65 17.63
C GLN A 274 7.52 5.41 18.50
N LEU A 275 7.48 4.20 17.90
CA LEU A 275 7.73 2.96 18.63
C LEU A 275 9.17 2.98 19.17
N GLN A 276 9.32 2.89 20.49
CA GLN A 276 10.61 2.93 21.17
C GLN A 276 11.02 1.56 21.69
N HIS A 277 10.09 0.80 22.30
CA HIS A 277 10.39 -0.54 22.80
C HIS A 277 9.41 -1.56 22.27
N LEU A 278 9.94 -2.71 21.85
CA LEU A 278 9.20 -3.89 21.45
C LEU A 278 9.68 -5.07 22.28
N ARG A 279 8.75 -5.74 22.96
CA ARG A 279 9.03 -7.03 23.60
C ARG A 279 8.42 -8.15 22.77
N LEU A 280 9.28 -9.06 22.31
CA LEU A 280 8.90 -10.24 21.56
C LEU A 280 8.26 -11.32 22.46
N PRO A 281 7.55 -12.29 21.86
CA PRO A 281 6.85 -13.35 22.62
C PRO A 281 7.77 -14.21 23.48
N ASP A 282 9.03 -14.37 23.08
CA ASP A 282 10.07 -15.10 23.80
C ASP A 282 10.83 -14.22 24.82
N ASN A 283 10.32 -13.01 25.07
CA ASN A 283 10.86 -12.00 26.00
C ASN A 283 12.19 -11.35 25.55
N ASN A 284 12.64 -11.55 24.31
CA ASN A 284 13.63 -10.66 23.69
C ASN A 284 13.11 -9.22 23.67
N ARG A 285 14.00 -8.26 23.93
CA ARG A 285 13.67 -6.83 24.00
C ARG A 285 14.40 -6.09 22.89
N VAL A 286 13.65 -5.39 22.06
CA VAL A 286 14.16 -4.56 20.98
C VAL A 286 13.90 -3.11 21.32
N THR A 287 14.92 -2.27 21.26
CA THR A 287 14.80 -0.82 21.45
C THR A 287 15.14 -0.11 20.14
N PHE A 288 14.25 0.76 19.69
CA PHE A 288 14.44 1.63 18.53
C PHE A 288 14.77 3.03 19.03
N ASN A 289 16.01 3.47 18.84
CA ASN A 289 16.42 4.81 19.21
C ASN A 289 16.34 5.71 17.98
N HIS A 290 15.54 6.77 18.07
CA HIS A 290 15.42 7.77 17.02
C HIS A 290 16.21 9.03 17.37
N GLY A 291 16.95 9.55 16.40
CA GLY A 291 17.55 10.87 16.46
C GLY A 291 16.52 11.98 16.23
N LYS A 292 16.96 13.24 16.38
CA LYS A 292 16.11 14.40 16.11
C LYS A 292 15.52 14.35 14.69
N GLY A 293 14.24 14.65 14.58
CA GLY A 293 13.51 14.59 13.32
C GLY A 293 12.99 13.19 12.96
N GLY A 294 13.11 12.23 13.89
CA GLY A 294 12.47 10.92 13.79
C GLY A 294 13.25 9.87 12.98
N HIS A 295 14.52 10.10 12.67
CA HIS A 295 15.34 9.12 11.97
C HIS A 295 15.85 8.04 12.91
N LEU A 296 15.76 6.78 12.48
CA LEU A 296 16.33 5.68 13.23
C LEU A 296 17.84 5.87 13.35
N ALA A 297 18.36 5.85 14.58
CA ALA A 297 19.78 6.00 14.87
C ALA A 297 20.39 4.64 15.23
N THR A 298 19.78 3.90 16.16
CA THR A 298 20.19 2.54 16.50
C THR A 298 19.00 1.63 16.78
N VAL A 299 19.20 0.33 16.55
CA VAL A 299 18.35 -0.72 17.07
C VAL A 299 19.19 -1.53 18.05
N GLU A 300 18.67 -1.75 19.25
CA GLU A 300 19.31 -2.59 20.27
C GLU A 300 18.52 -3.87 20.47
N LEU A 301 19.22 -4.97 20.76
CA LEU A 301 18.66 -6.25 21.16
C LEU A 301 19.18 -6.59 22.56
N ASN A 302 18.28 -6.70 23.53
CA ASN A 302 18.58 -7.02 24.92
C ASN A 302 19.63 -6.11 25.58
N GLY A 303 19.70 -4.84 25.14
CA GLY A 303 20.62 -3.82 25.64
C GLY A 303 21.94 -3.71 24.87
N GLU A 304 22.18 -4.57 23.89
CA GLU A 304 23.35 -4.51 23.00
C GLU A 304 22.96 -3.91 21.65
N THR A 305 23.83 -3.11 21.04
CA THR A 305 23.55 -2.53 19.72
C THR A 305 23.51 -3.62 18.64
N LEU A 306 22.35 -3.77 18.00
CA LEU A 306 22.14 -4.68 16.88
C LEU A 306 22.51 -4.01 15.55
N THR A 307 22.01 -2.79 15.32
CA THR A 307 22.34 -1.98 14.14
C THR A 307 22.49 -0.51 14.48
N SER A 308 23.31 0.21 13.70
CA SER A 308 23.37 1.68 13.74
C SER A 308 23.22 2.25 12.32
N HIS A 309 22.63 3.43 12.22
CA HIS A 309 22.17 4.00 10.97
C HIS A 309 22.55 5.49 10.88
N LEU A 310 23.01 5.92 9.71
CA LEU A 310 23.27 7.33 9.41
C LEU A 310 22.45 7.76 8.19
N PHE A 311 21.67 8.81 8.41
CA PHE A 311 20.78 9.40 7.42
C PHE A 311 21.29 10.78 7.00
N LYS A 312 21.10 11.11 5.71
CA LYS A 312 21.27 12.44 5.17
C LYS A 312 19.99 12.81 4.44
N ALA A 313 19.30 13.84 4.93
CA ALA A 313 18.04 14.33 4.35
C ALA A 313 16.98 13.23 4.13
N GLY A 314 16.87 12.26 5.04
CA GLY A 314 15.87 11.19 4.95
C GLY A 314 16.33 9.91 4.24
N GLN A 315 17.47 9.93 3.57
CA GLN A 315 18.07 8.72 2.99
C GLN A 315 19.15 8.16 3.89
N GLU A 316 19.10 6.85 4.12
CA GLU A 316 20.18 6.14 4.79
C GLU A 316 21.37 6.02 3.85
N HIS A 317 22.53 6.55 4.25
CA HIS A 317 23.76 6.46 3.45
C HIS A 317 24.80 5.52 4.08
N GLN A 318 24.61 5.12 5.34
CA GLN A 318 25.50 4.19 6.02
C GLN A 318 24.76 3.39 7.10
N ARG A 319 25.03 2.09 7.18
CA ARG A 319 24.48 1.17 8.19
C ARG A 319 25.58 0.28 8.75
N GLN A 320 25.65 0.15 10.07
CA GLN A 320 26.50 -0.84 10.72
C GLN A 320 25.67 -2.04 11.20
N GLN A 321 26.16 -3.24 10.92
CA GLN A 321 25.57 -4.52 11.30
C GLN A 321 26.69 -5.46 11.76
N GLY A 322 26.84 -5.61 13.08
CA GLY A 322 28.03 -6.26 13.66
C GLY A 322 29.32 -5.54 13.26
N GLN A 323 30.27 -6.28 12.72
CA GLN A 323 31.54 -5.74 12.20
C GLN A 323 31.45 -5.17 10.77
N LEU A 324 30.31 -5.34 10.08
CA LEU A 324 30.14 -4.88 8.71
C LEU A 324 29.59 -3.46 8.66
N LEU A 325 30.10 -2.70 7.69
CA LEU A 325 29.64 -1.36 7.38
C LEU A 325 29.17 -1.27 5.93
N SER A 326 27.88 -1.06 5.76
CA SER A 326 27.21 -0.81 4.48
C SER A 326 27.23 0.68 4.17
N HIS A 327 27.58 1.03 2.94
CA HIS A 327 27.49 2.37 2.37
C HIS A 327 26.52 2.36 1.20
N TYR A 328 25.58 3.31 1.19
CA TYR A 328 24.57 3.47 0.15
C TYR A 328 24.79 4.78 -0.59
N HIS A 329 24.79 4.70 -1.91
CA HIS A 329 24.87 5.85 -2.80
C HIS A 329 23.66 5.84 -3.72
N TYR A 330 23.04 7.00 -3.86
CA TYR A 330 21.86 7.21 -4.68
C TYR A 330 22.21 8.07 -5.90
N ASP A 331 21.45 7.92 -6.98
CA ASP A 331 21.53 8.80 -8.14
C ASP A 331 20.71 10.09 -7.96
N ASP A 332 20.74 10.97 -8.97
CA ASP A 332 20.04 12.25 -8.95
C ASP A 332 18.50 12.11 -8.94
N GLN A 333 17.97 10.91 -9.17
CA GLN A 333 16.55 10.57 -9.03
C GLN A 333 16.25 9.85 -7.71
N GLN A 334 17.18 9.83 -6.76
CA GLN A 334 17.04 9.19 -5.44
C GLN A 334 16.93 7.67 -5.46
N ARG A 335 17.35 7.01 -6.54
CA ARG A 335 17.36 5.54 -6.66
C ARG A 335 18.70 5.00 -6.19
N LEU A 336 18.73 3.82 -5.56
CA LEU A 336 19.96 3.20 -5.09
C LEU A 336 20.87 2.90 -6.28
N HIS A 337 22.01 3.57 -6.39
CA HIS A 337 22.99 3.39 -7.46
C HIS A 337 24.15 2.47 -7.05
N ALA A 338 24.57 2.50 -5.79
CA ALA A 338 25.58 1.57 -5.29
C ALA A 338 25.40 1.21 -3.82
N HIS A 339 25.64 -0.06 -3.51
CA HIS A 339 25.74 -0.59 -2.14
C HIS A 339 27.10 -1.26 -1.97
N THR A 340 27.91 -0.75 -1.03
CA THR A 340 29.25 -1.30 -0.74
C THR A 340 29.31 -1.76 0.70
N VAL A 341 29.80 -2.97 0.94
CA VAL A 341 29.97 -3.54 2.29
C VAL A 341 31.46 -3.67 2.61
N THR A 342 31.85 -3.15 3.77
CA THR A 342 33.24 -3.13 4.23
C THR A 342 33.39 -3.70 5.63
N GLN A 343 34.60 -4.17 5.95
CA GLN A 343 35.01 -4.61 7.29
C GLN A 343 36.45 -4.16 7.53
N GLN A 344 36.72 -3.42 8.61
CA GLN A 344 38.07 -2.92 8.95
C GLN A 344 38.80 -2.28 7.75
N GLN A 345 38.08 -1.45 6.97
CA GLN A 345 38.54 -0.78 5.74
C GLN A 345 38.70 -1.66 4.48
N ASN A 346 38.58 -2.99 4.58
CA ASN A 346 38.56 -3.86 3.41
C ASN A 346 37.18 -3.89 2.78
N HIS A 347 37.10 -3.72 1.46
CA HIS A 347 35.86 -3.92 0.71
C HIS A 347 35.59 -5.41 0.55
N LEU A 348 34.45 -5.89 1.10
CA LEU A 348 34.05 -7.29 1.00
C LEU A 348 33.31 -7.55 -0.30
N TYR A 349 32.31 -6.72 -0.60
CA TYR A 349 31.59 -6.77 -1.86
C TYR A 349 30.88 -5.45 -2.17
N ARG A 350 30.53 -5.28 -3.45
CA ARG A 350 29.82 -4.11 -3.96
C ARG A 350 28.78 -4.53 -4.99
N ARG A 351 27.65 -3.85 -4.97
CA ARG A 351 26.60 -3.87 -6.00
C ARG A 351 26.49 -2.48 -6.61
N GLN A 352 26.43 -2.42 -7.93
CA GLN A 352 26.06 -1.22 -8.68
C GLN A 352 24.77 -1.49 -9.44
N TYR A 353 23.90 -0.50 -9.48
CA TYR A 353 22.59 -0.56 -10.12
C TYR A 353 22.52 0.56 -11.15
N ASP A 354 22.16 0.18 -12.37
CA ASP A 354 21.90 1.14 -13.45
C ASP A 354 20.42 1.06 -13.84
N TYR A 355 19.88 2.21 -14.22
CA TYR A 355 18.47 2.36 -14.58
C TYR A 355 18.36 3.01 -15.96
N ASP A 356 17.26 2.73 -16.66
CA ASP A 356 16.86 3.55 -17.80
C ASP A 356 16.22 4.87 -17.35
N LYS A 357 15.86 5.70 -18.34
CA LYS A 357 15.25 7.03 -18.10
C LYS A 357 13.85 6.95 -17.48
N THR A 358 13.15 5.84 -17.66
CA THR A 358 11.82 5.60 -17.05
C THR A 358 11.91 4.99 -15.64
N GLY A 359 13.11 4.63 -15.17
CA GLY A 359 13.31 4.05 -13.84
C GLY A 359 13.37 2.53 -13.77
N ASN A 360 13.32 1.83 -14.90
CA ASN A 360 13.50 0.38 -14.87
C ASN A 360 14.99 0.05 -14.65
N LEU A 361 15.26 -0.93 -13.79
CA LEU A 361 16.60 -1.44 -13.55
C LEU A 361 17.13 -2.12 -14.81
N THR A 362 18.22 -1.64 -15.41
CA THR A 362 18.81 -2.23 -16.63
C THR A 362 19.97 -3.15 -16.31
N ARG A 363 20.68 -2.90 -15.19
CA ARG A 363 21.85 -3.69 -14.82
C ARG A 363 22.08 -3.78 -13.32
N ILE A 364 22.51 -4.95 -12.84
CA ILE A 364 23.20 -5.11 -11.56
C ILE A 364 24.61 -5.62 -11.82
N LEU A 365 25.62 -4.92 -11.31
CA LEU A 365 26.99 -5.42 -11.25
C LEU A 365 27.35 -5.75 -9.81
N ASP A 366 27.39 -7.05 -9.48
CA ASP A 366 27.70 -7.59 -8.17
C ASP A 366 29.10 -8.26 -8.20
N THR A 367 30.01 -7.82 -7.33
CA THR A 367 31.38 -8.36 -7.28
C THR A 367 31.44 -9.84 -6.87
N ARG A 368 30.39 -10.38 -6.26
CA ARG A 368 30.26 -11.79 -5.87
C ARG A 368 29.36 -12.58 -6.82
N LYS A 369 28.28 -11.96 -7.32
CA LYS A 369 27.22 -12.63 -8.09
C LYS A 369 27.24 -12.34 -9.60
N GLY A 370 28.28 -11.64 -10.07
CA GLY A 370 28.45 -11.32 -11.48
C GLY A 370 27.52 -10.20 -11.96
N GLU A 371 27.28 -10.17 -13.25
CA GLU A 371 26.52 -9.11 -13.92
C GLU A 371 25.16 -9.63 -14.36
N HIS A 372 24.13 -8.80 -14.14
CA HIS A 372 22.73 -9.07 -14.43
C HIS A 372 22.24 -7.99 -15.38
N HIS A 373 21.74 -8.34 -16.56
CA HIS A 373 21.17 -7.40 -17.53
C HIS A 373 19.69 -7.66 -17.71
N TYR A 374 18.90 -6.59 -17.72
CA TYR A 374 17.45 -6.66 -17.89
C TYR A 374 17.01 -5.90 -19.14
N SER A 375 15.95 -6.40 -19.78
CA SER A 375 15.33 -5.72 -20.93
C SER A 375 13.82 -5.73 -20.79
N TYR A 376 13.19 -4.68 -21.34
CA TYR A 376 11.77 -4.41 -21.18
C TYR A 376 11.09 -4.23 -22.53
N ASP A 377 9.79 -4.47 -22.59
CA ASP A 377 8.94 -4.04 -23.70
C ASP A 377 8.46 -2.59 -23.51
N PRO A 378 7.76 -1.99 -24.50
CA PRO A 378 7.25 -0.62 -24.39
C PRO A 378 6.22 -0.38 -23.26
N LEU A 379 5.75 -1.43 -22.58
CA LEU A 379 4.86 -1.34 -21.42
C LEU A 379 5.64 -1.49 -20.09
N ASN A 380 6.97 -1.41 -20.14
CA ASN A 380 7.88 -1.61 -19.02
C ASN A 380 7.79 -3.02 -18.40
N ARG A 381 7.35 -4.03 -19.16
CA ARG A 381 7.31 -5.42 -18.69
C ARG A 381 8.62 -6.12 -19.00
N LEU A 382 9.14 -6.87 -18.03
CA LEU A 382 10.40 -7.58 -18.16
C LEU A 382 10.32 -8.66 -19.26
N THR A 383 11.19 -8.60 -20.27
CA THR A 383 11.26 -9.57 -21.38
C THR A 383 12.51 -10.44 -21.32
N ARG A 384 13.57 -9.97 -20.65
CA ARG A 384 14.86 -10.66 -20.55
C ARG A 384 15.52 -10.40 -19.21
N ALA A 385 16.10 -11.43 -18.61
CA ALA A 385 17.06 -11.30 -17.51
C ALA A 385 18.27 -12.21 -17.80
N ASP A 386 19.42 -11.63 -18.10
CA ASP A 386 20.66 -12.38 -18.35
C ASP A 386 21.60 -12.27 -17.17
N HIS A 387 22.03 -13.42 -16.68
CA HIS A 387 22.94 -13.54 -15.56
C HIS A 387 24.30 -14.06 -16.08
N SER A 388 25.41 -13.39 -15.76
CA SER A 388 26.73 -13.83 -16.24
C SER A 388 27.21 -15.14 -15.59
N GLN A 389 26.62 -15.51 -14.46
CA GLN A 389 26.95 -16.71 -13.68
C GLN A 389 25.76 -17.67 -13.51
N ASP A 390 24.64 -17.44 -14.20
CA ASP A 390 23.43 -18.28 -14.11
C ASP A 390 22.72 -18.36 -15.47
N HIS A 391 21.60 -19.08 -15.52
CA HIS A 391 20.80 -19.22 -16.72
C HIS A 391 20.18 -17.90 -17.16
N GLN A 392 20.16 -17.71 -18.47
CA GLN A 392 19.45 -16.60 -19.08
C GLN A 392 17.95 -16.88 -19.12
N GLU A 393 17.16 -15.89 -18.70
CA GLU A 393 15.71 -15.98 -18.65
C GLU A 393 15.08 -15.18 -19.79
N ARG A 394 13.98 -15.70 -20.33
CA ARG A 394 13.22 -15.09 -21.42
C ARG A 394 11.74 -15.17 -21.09
N PHE A 395 11.07 -14.03 -21.24
CA PHE A 395 9.67 -13.85 -20.87
C PHE A 395 8.89 -13.34 -22.07
N ALA A 396 7.72 -13.92 -22.30
CA ALA A 396 6.69 -13.35 -23.14
C ALA A 396 5.54 -12.89 -22.24
N HIS A 397 4.77 -11.91 -22.73
CA HIS A 397 3.55 -11.46 -22.09
C HIS A 397 2.46 -11.45 -23.13
N ASP A 398 1.28 -11.97 -22.78
CA ASP A 398 0.11 -11.72 -23.62
C ASP A 398 -0.33 -10.24 -23.50
N PRO A 399 -1.24 -9.76 -24.37
CA PRO A 399 -1.71 -8.38 -24.30
C PRO A 399 -2.37 -8.02 -22.96
N ALA A 400 -3.00 -8.98 -22.25
CA ALA A 400 -3.62 -8.78 -20.93
C ALA A 400 -2.62 -8.84 -19.75
N GLY A 401 -1.32 -8.97 -20.05
CA GLY A 401 -0.24 -8.96 -19.06
C GLY A 401 -0.06 -10.27 -18.29
N ASN A 402 -0.49 -11.40 -18.84
CA ASN A 402 -0.17 -12.72 -18.32
C ASN A 402 1.26 -13.11 -18.72
N LEU A 403 2.05 -13.51 -17.74
CA LEU A 403 3.43 -13.95 -17.92
C LEU A 403 3.47 -15.36 -18.55
N LEU A 404 4.19 -15.47 -19.65
CA LEU A 404 4.41 -16.70 -20.40
C LEU A 404 5.92 -17.02 -20.44
N MET A 405 6.29 -18.19 -19.90
CA MET A 405 7.69 -18.60 -19.74
C MET A 405 8.22 -19.23 -21.04
N GLN A 406 9.18 -18.59 -21.72
CA GLN A 406 9.66 -19.07 -23.02
C GLN A 406 10.56 -20.31 -22.95
N ASN A 407 11.07 -20.65 -21.75
CA ASN A 407 11.87 -21.86 -21.54
C ASN A 407 11.04 -23.14 -21.48
N ARG A 408 9.72 -23.06 -21.71
CA ARG A 408 8.79 -24.19 -21.71
C ARG A 408 8.24 -24.40 -23.12
N PRO A 409 8.82 -25.31 -23.92
CA PRO A 409 8.31 -25.57 -25.26
C PRO A 409 6.92 -26.21 -25.20
N GLY A 410 5.96 -25.64 -25.92
CA GLY A 410 4.60 -26.15 -26.05
C GLY A 410 3.56 -25.02 -26.13
N PRO A 411 2.26 -25.35 -26.07
CA PRO A 411 1.20 -24.35 -26.12
C PRO A 411 1.07 -23.61 -24.79
N ASP A 412 0.71 -22.34 -24.89
CA ASP A 412 0.30 -21.50 -23.77
C ASP A 412 -1.17 -21.13 -23.96
N ILE A 413 -2.02 -21.48 -22.99
CA ILE A 413 -3.46 -21.18 -23.04
C ILE A 413 -3.85 -20.44 -21.77
N VAL A 414 -4.40 -19.24 -21.95
CA VAL A 414 -4.91 -18.38 -20.89
C VAL A 414 -6.36 -18.00 -21.21
N ALA A 415 -7.23 -17.99 -20.20
CA ALA A 415 -8.61 -17.53 -20.31
C ALA A 415 -9.02 -16.80 -19.03
N GLY A 416 -9.51 -15.56 -19.14
CA GLY A 416 -9.87 -14.73 -17.99
C GLY A 416 -8.71 -14.53 -17.01
N ASN A 417 -7.49 -14.40 -17.52
CA ASN A 417 -6.23 -14.42 -16.77
C ASN A 417 -5.90 -15.74 -16.02
N ARG A 418 -6.70 -16.80 -16.17
CA ARG A 418 -6.37 -18.15 -15.65
C ARG A 418 -5.41 -18.84 -16.62
N LEU A 419 -4.23 -19.24 -16.15
CA LEU A 419 -3.28 -20.01 -16.94
C LEU A 419 -3.74 -21.46 -16.94
N MET A 420 -4.16 -21.99 -18.09
CA MET A 420 -4.73 -23.33 -18.23
C MET A 420 -3.68 -24.35 -18.69
N ILE A 421 -2.82 -23.96 -19.63
CA ILE A 421 -1.73 -24.79 -20.16
C ILE A 421 -0.49 -23.91 -20.33
N GLN A 422 0.68 -24.45 -19.98
CA GLN A 422 1.98 -23.87 -20.32
C GLN A 422 3.00 -24.99 -20.55
N GLY A 423 3.36 -25.24 -21.81
CA GLY A 423 4.23 -26.36 -22.17
C GLY A 423 3.57 -27.71 -21.88
N ASP A 424 4.18 -28.51 -20.99
CA ASP A 424 3.65 -29.81 -20.54
C ASP A 424 2.74 -29.72 -19.30
N ARG A 425 2.63 -28.52 -18.69
CA ARG A 425 1.88 -28.30 -17.47
C ARG A 425 0.43 -27.94 -17.76
N HIS A 426 -0.47 -28.54 -17.00
CA HIS A 426 -1.90 -28.30 -17.05
C HIS A 426 -2.41 -27.88 -15.68
N TYR A 427 -3.24 -26.85 -15.66
CA TYR A 427 -3.72 -26.20 -14.45
C TYR A 427 -5.25 -26.28 -14.41
N ASP A 428 -5.80 -26.84 -13.33
CA ASP A 428 -7.24 -26.84 -13.07
C ASP A 428 -7.58 -25.84 -11.98
N TYR A 429 -8.67 -25.12 -12.16
CA TYR A 429 -9.21 -24.19 -11.18
C TYR A 429 -10.55 -24.69 -10.63
N ASP A 430 -10.87 -24.34 -9.38
CA ASP A 430 -12.23 -24.50 -8.87
C ASP A 430 -13.18 -23.47 -9.48
N ALA A 431 -14.46 -23.57 -9.08
CA ALA A 431 -15.51 -22.70 -9.59
C ALA A 431 -15.34 -21.22 -9.25
N PHE A 432 -14.44 -20.90 -8.29
CA PHE A 432 -14.11 -19.56 -7.83
C PHE A 432 -12.72 -19.11 -8.29
N GLY A 433 -12.13 -19.83 -9.25
CA GLY A 433 -10.85 -19.47 -9.87
C GLY A 433 -9.64 -19.71 -8.98
N ASN A 434 -9.73 -20.52 -7.92
CA ASN A 434 -8.56 -20.96 -7.18
C ASN A 434 -7.88 -22.13 -7.90
N LEU A 435 -6.56 -22.11 -8.06
CA LEU A 435 -5.83 -23.24 -8.66
C LEU A 435 -5.92 -24.47 -7.74
N ILE A 436 -6.60 -25.54 -8.18
CA ILE A 436 -6.78 -26.77 -7.37
C ILE A 436 -5.87 -27.93 -7.80
N ARG A 437 -5.30 -27.88 -9.01
CA ARG A 437 -4.43 -28.94 -9.49
C ARG A 437 -3.43 -28.44 -10.52
N GLU A 438 -2.18 -28.82 -10.35
CA GLU A 438 -1.15 -28.78 -11.40
C GLU A 438 -0.82 -30.22 -11.81
N ARG A 439 -0.81 -30.51 -13.11
CA ARG A 439 -0.35 -31.80 -13.65
C ARG A 439 0.77 -31.57 -14.66
N ARG A 440 1.82 -32.39 -14.59
CA ARG A 440 2.95 -32.33 -15.53
C ARG A 440 3.55 -33.71 -15.81
N GLY A 441 4.54 -33.74 -16.71
CA GLY A 441 5.25 -34.96 -17.09
C GLY A 441 4.43 -35.92 -17.97
N LYS A 442 5.05 -37.04 -18.35
CA LYS A 442 4.47 -38.00 -19.30
C LYS A 442 3.13 -38.53 -18.79
N GLY A 443 2.07 -38.34 -19.58
CA GLY A 443 0.72 -38.79 -19.23
C GLY A 443 0.12 -38.09 -18.01
N HIS A 444 0.62 -36.91 -17.64
CA HIS A 444 0.10 -36.09 -16.53
C HIS A 444 0.16 -36.78 -15.17
N GLN A 445 1.19 -37.62 -14.96
CA GLN A 445 1.34 -38.45 -13.77
C GLN A 445 1.85 -37.69 -12.54
N LEU A 446 2.58 -36.59 -12.72
CA LEU A 446 3.04 -35.77 -11.61
C LEU A 446 1.97 -34.74 -11.28
N VAL A 447 1.27 -34.94 -10.15
CA VAL A 447 0.11 -34.13 -9.77
C VAL A 447 0.36 -33.44 -8.44
N THR A 448 0.31 -32.12 -8.42
CA THR A 448 0.19 -31.33 -7.20
C THR A 448 -1.29 -30.95 -7.02
N GLN A 449 -1.84 -31.12 -5.82
CA GLN A 449 -3.22 -30.75 -5.49
C GLN A 449 -3.25 -29.67 -4.42
N TYR A 450 -4.19 -28.74 -4.55
CA TYR A 450 -4.39 -27.63 -3.62
C TYR A 450 -5.82 -27.67 -3.09
N ARG A 451 -6.00 -27.35 -1.80
CA ARG A 451 -7.31 -27.30 -1.15
C ARG A 451 -7.49 -25.97 -0.44
N TYR A 452 -8.69 -25.41 -0.56
CA TYR A 452 -9.04 -24.10 0.01
C TYR A 452 -10.20 -24.21 1.00
N ASP A 453 -10.29 -23.26 1.91
CA ASP A 453 -11.49 -23.05 2.73
C ASP A 453 -12.51 -22.13 2.06
N CYS A 454 -13.62 -21.87 2.75
CA CYS A 454 -14.70 -21.01 2.27
C CYS A 454 -14.33 -19.53 2.13
N GLN A 455 -13.12 -19.14 2.54
CA GLN A 455 -12.57 -17.79 2.39
C GLN A 455 -11.46 -17.75 1.32
N HIS A 456 -11.33 -18.80 0.51
CA HIS A 456 -10.29 -18.95 -0.52
C HIS A 456 -8.85 -18.98 0.06
N ARG A 457 -8.68 -19.35 1.33
CA ARG A 457 -7.34 -19.54 1.94
C ARG A 457 -6.87 -20.96 1.69
N LEU A 458 -5.61 -21.13 1.27
CA LEU A 458 -5.03 -22.44 1.01
C LEU A 458 -4.86 -23.20 2.34
N ILE A 459 -5.57 -24.31 2.52
CA ILE A 459 -5.53 -25.11 3.75
C ILE A 459 -4.73 -26.40 3.62
N ALA A 460 -4.45 -26.87 2.40
CA ALA A 460 -3.56 -28.00 2.18
C ALA A 460 -2.94 -28.03 0.78
N VAL A 461 -1.74 -28.60 0.68
CA VAL A 461 -1.08 -28.98 -0.58
C VAL A 461 -0.66 -30.43 -0.51
N THR A 462 -0.95 -31.20 -1.55
CA THR A 462 -0.43 -32.57 -1.72
C THR A 462 0.49 -32.59 -2.92
N THR A 463 1.76 -32.93 -2.72
CA THR A 463 2.79 -33.01 -3.76
C THR A 463 2.72 -34.31 -4.55
N PRO A 464 3.41 -34.42 -5.72
CA PRO A 464 3.36 -35.61 -6.55
C PRO A 464 3.84 -36.92 -5.91
N ASP A 465 4.66 -36.83 -4.86
CA ASP A 465 5.12 -37.97 -4.06
C ASP A 465 4.13 -38.40 -2.97
N GLY A 466 3.02 -37.69 -2.81
CA GLY A 466 1.96 -37.96 -1.84
C GLY A 466 2.15 -37.26 -0.49
N GLN A 467 3.25 -36.55 -0.27
CA GLN A 467 3.42 -35.73 0.94
C GLN A 467 2.32 -34.66 0.98
N THR A 468 1.76 -34.43 2.17
CA THR A 468 0.70 -33.44 2.36
C THR A 468 1.08 -32.47 3.47
N VAL A 469 1.00 -31.18 3.16
CA VAL A 469 1.08 -30.10 4.14
C VAL A 469 -0.30 -29.52 4.38
N SER A 470 -0.58 -29.14 5.63
CA SER A 470 -1.81 -28.44 6.00
C SER A 470 -1.51 -27.11 6.70
N TYR A 471 -2.41 -26.14 6.56
CA TYR A 471 -2.26 -24.78 7.08
C TYR A 471 -3.47 -24.37 7.93
N ARG A 472 -3.25 -23.54 8.94
CA ARG A 472 -4.31 -22.91 9.74
C ARG A 472 -4.13 -21.40 9.80
N TYR A 473 -5.23 -20.69 9.97
CA TYR A 473 -5.29 -19.24 9.93
C TYR A 473 -6.04 -18.68 11.12
N ASP A 474 -5.72 -17.45 11.50
CA ASP A 474 -6.48 -16.67 12.46
C ASP A 474 -7.69 -15.94 11.80
N PRO A 475 -8.51 -15.21 12.59
CA PRO A 475 -9.65 -14.46 12.06
C PRO A 475 -9.32 -13.37 11.03
N PHE A 476 -8.08 -12.86 11.01
CA PHE A 476 -7.59 -11.90 10.00
C PHE A 476 -6.98 -12.58 8.78
N GLY A 477 -7.05 -13.91 8.70
CA GLY A 477 -6.48 -14.71 7.62
C GLY A 477 -4.96 -14.78 7.67
N ARG A 478 -4.31 -14.50 8.81
CA ARG A 478 -2.87 -14.69 8.99
C ARG A 478 -2.60 -16.16 9.25
N ARG A 479 -1.65 -16.76 8.52
CA ARG A 479 -1.26 -18.15 8.75
C ARG A 479 -0.64 -18.30 10.14
N ILE A 480 -1.25 -19.09 11.01
CA ILE A 480 -0.81 -19.33 12.40
C ILE A 480 -0.10 -20.67 12.57
N SER A 481 -0.30 -21.62 11.67
CA SER A 481 0.48 -22.87 11.69
C SER A 481 0.57 -23.51 10.32
N LYS A 482 1.61 -24.34 10.17
CA LYS A 482 1.71 -25.36 9.12
C LYS A 482 2.10 -26.71 9.73
N THR A 483 1.59 -27.79 9.17
CA THR A 483 1.90 -29.16 9.61
C THR A 483 2.32 -30.01 8.41
N VAL A 484 3.53 -30.56 8.48
CA VAL A 484 4.16 -31.43 7.47
C VAL A 484 4.62 -32.71 8.17
N ASP A 485 4.20 -33.89 7.69
CA ASP A 485 4.58 -35.19 8.26
C ASP A 485 4.41 -35.30 9.79
N GLY A 486 3.36 -34.67 10.32
CA GLY A 486 3.05 -34.63 11.75
C GLY A 486 3.82 -33.57 12.57
N LEU A 487 4.82 -32.90 11.97
CA LEU A 487 5.55 -31.81 12.60
C LEU A 487 4.83 -30.48 12.35
N THR A 488 4.54 -29.75 13.42
CA THR A 488 3.84 -28.45 13.34
C THR A 488 4.79 -27.31 13.62
N THR A 489 4.79 -26.32 12.73
CA THR A 489 5.40 -25.01 12.93
C THR A 489 4.30 -23.98 13.17
N GLU A 490 4.40 -23.26 14.26
CA GLU A 490 3.50 -22.17 14.63
C GLU A 490 4.11 -20.82 14.26
N PHE A 491 3.26 -19.88 13.90
CA PHE A 491 3.65 -18.56 13.41
C PHE A 491 3.04 -17.46 14.28
N PHE A 492 3.81 -16.40 14.50
CA PHE A 492 3.45 -15.25 15.30
C PHE A 492 3.59 -13.97 14.48
N TRP A 493 2.63 -13.06 14.62
CA TRP A 493 2.45 -11.85 13.82
C TRP A 493 2.50 -10.56 14.64
N GLN A 494 3.01 -9.48 14.04
CA GLN A 494 2.88 -8.10 14.47
C GLN A 494 2.09 -7.35 13.39
N GLY A 495 0.83 -7.02 13.62
CA GLY A 495 -0.06 -6.57 12.53
C GLY A 495 -0.05 -7.56 11.35
N ASP A 496 0.39 -7.12 10.17
CA ASP A 496 0.53 -7.94 8.96
C ASP A 496 1.95 -8.49 8.71
N LYS A 497 2.89 -8.34 9.66
CA LYS A 497 4.25 -8.86 9.54
C LYS A 497 4.43 -10.15 10.34
N LEU A 498 5.00 -11.18 9.72
CA LEU A 498 5.37 -12.41 10.41
C LEU A 498 6.61 -12.15 11.27
N ILE A 499 6.48 -12.16 12.59
CA ILE A 499 7.56 -11.76 13.50
C ILE A 499 8.23 -12.94 14.20
N ALA A 500 7.60 -14.11 14.28
CA ALA A 500 8.26 -15.31 14.81
C ALA A 500 7.70 -16.61 14.25
N GLU A 501 8.51 -17.66 14.30
CA GLU A 501 8.11 -19.04 14.09
C GLU A 501 8.64 -19.93 15.22
N HIS A 502 7.86 -20.95 15.58
CA HIS A 502 8.20 -21.87 16.65
C HIS A 502 7.81 -23.31 16.29
N HIS A 503 8.71 -24.26 16.55
CA HIS A 503 8.44 -25.69 16.57
C HIS A 503 9.34 -26.35 17.62
N ALA A 504 9.15 -27.65 17.87
CA ALA A 504 9.71 -28.38 19.01
C ALA A 504 11.19 -28.09 19.32
N ASP A 505 12.03 -27.99 18.28
CA ASP A 505 13.49 -27.85 18.44
C ASP A 505 14.03 -26.46 18.03
N ARG A 506 13.16 -25.51 17.64
CA ARG A 506 13.61 -24.23 17.07
C ARG A 506 12.62 -23.11 17.32
N HIS A 507 13.18 -21.97 17.73
CA HIS A 507 12.49 -20.69 17.72
C HIS A 507 13.29 -19.70 16.88
N ARG A 508 12.59 -18.95 16.04
CA ARG A 508 13.16 -17.83 15.30
C ARG A 508 12.25 -16.61 15.40
N SER A 509 12.86 -15.44 15.44
CA SER A 509 12.16 -14.16 15.30
C SER A 509 12.73 -13.35 14.14
N TYR A 510 11.88 -12.60 13.44
CA TYR A 510 12.25 -11.75 12.31
C TYR A 510 12.04 -10.29 12.71
N LEU A 511 13.11 -9.50 12.71
CA LEU A 511 13.02 -8.05 12.90
C LEU A 511 12.99 -7.35 11.55
N TYR A 512 12.19 -6.30 11.45
CA TYR A 512 12.03 -5.50 10.24
C TYR A 512 12.44 -4.06 10.49
N GLU A 513 12.79 -3.36 9.42
CA GLU A 513 12.92 -1.90 9.46
C GLU A 513 11.58 -1.28 9.91
N PRO A 514 11.59 -0.21 10.74
CA PRO A 514 10.37 0.46 11.17
C PRO A 514 9.48 0.84 9.98
N ASN A 515 8.17 0.62 10.11
CA ASN A 515 7.16 0.91 9.08
C ASN A 515 7.41 0.28 7.69
N SER A 516 8.17 -0.82 7.64
CA SER A 516 8.54 -1.49 6.39
C SER A 516 8.43 -3.02 6.50
N PHE A 517 8.42 -3.71 5.35
CA PHE A 517 8.55 -5.17 5.22
C PHE A 517 9.99 -5.61 4.90
N ARG A 518 10.94 -4.68 4.85
CA ARG A 518 12.37 -4.97 4.69
C ARG A 518 12.93 -5.61 5.95
N PRO A 519 13.47 -6.83 5.89
CA PRO A 519 13.97 -7.52 7.07
C PRO A 519 15.32 -6.94 7.49
N LEU A 520 15.48 -6.73 8.80
CA LEU A 520 16.65 -6.12 9.43
C LEU A 520 17.56 -7.18 10.06
N ALA A 521 16.99 -8.10 10.83
CA ALA A 521 17.72 -9.19 11.48
C ALA A 521 16.88 -10.46 11.65
N LEU A 522 17.53 -11.61 11.57
CA LEU A 522 17.01 -12.91 11.97
C LEU A 522 17.57 -13.24 13.36
N LEU A 523 16.71 -13.57 14.29
CA LEU A 523 17.06 -14.01 15.63
C LEU A 523 16.81 -15.52 15.72
N GLU A 524 17.81 -16.28 16.13
CA GLU A 524 17.70 -17.74 16.31
C GLU A 524 17.97 -18.12 17.76
N GLY A 525 17.08 -18.94 18.34
CA GLY A 525 17.11 -19.30 19.76
C GLY A 525 15.93 -18.71 20.52
N PHE A 526 15.64 -19.26 21.71
CA PHE A 526 14.48 -18.86 22.51
C PHE A 526 14.90 -17.94 23.67
N GLY A 527 14.50 -16.67 23.59
CA GLY A 527 14.66 -15.68 24.64
C GLY A 527 16.08 -15.11 24.82
N PRO A 528 16.25 -14.17 25.76
CA PRO A 528 17.39 -13.24 25.75
C PRO A 528 18.79 -13.84 25.86
N LYS A 529 18.91 -15.04 26.47
CA LYS A 529 20.21 -15.67 26.73
C LYS A 529 20.68 -16.60 25.62
N ALA A 530 19.74 -17.24 24.91
CA ALA A 530 20.03 -18.23 23.88
C ALA A 530 20.01 -17.62 22.46
N THR A 531 19.50 -16.39 22.33
CA THR A 531 19.30 -15.75 21.03
C THR A 531 20.62 -15.34 20.39
N GLN A 532 20.83 -15.81 19.16
CA GLN A 532 21.89 -15.37 18.26
C GLN A 532 21.29 -14.54 17.12
N ALA A 533 21.88 -13.37 16.84
CA ALA A 533 21.44 -12.49 15.77
C ALA A 533 22.23 -12.70 14.48
N TYR A 534 21.52 -12.64 13.35
CA TYR A 534 22.06 -12.59 11.99
C TYR A 534 21.48 -11.37 11.29
N HIS A 535 22.30 -10.66 10.52
CA HIS A 535 21.93 -9.41 9.88
C HIS A 535 21.61 -9.62 8.41
N TYR A 536 20.48 -9.09 7.95
CA TYR A 536 20.11 -9.14 6.55
C TYR A 536 20.86 -8.08 5.74
N GLN A 537 21.40 -8.51 4.59
CA GLN A 537 21.97 -7.65 3.56
C GLN A 537 21.03 -7.72 2.36
N LEU A 538 20.45 -6.57 2.00
CA LEU A 538 19.34 -6.49 1.04
C LEU A 538 19.80 -5.92 -0.30
N ASP A 539 19.07 -6.23 -1.37
CA ASP A 539 19.14 -5.48 -2.63
C ASP A 539 18.28 -4.21 -2.62
N HIS A 540 18.14 -3.56 -3.77
CA HIS A 540 17.34 -2.35 -3.97
C HIS A 540 15.83 -2.57 -3.72
N LEU A 541 15.32 -3.79 -3.89
CA LEU A 541 13.92 -4.14 -3.58
C LEU A 541 13.71 -4.47 -2.10
N GLY A 542 14.77 -4.57 -1.30
CA GLY A 542 14.67 -5.07 0.06
C GLY A 542 14.66 -6.59 0.15
N THR A 543 15.08 -7.31 -0.90
CA THR A 543 15.16 -8.77 -0.92
C THR A 543 16.42 -9.25 -0.22
N PRO A 544 16.35 -10.23 0.70
CA PRO A 544 17.53 -10.85 1.32
C PRO A 544 18.51 -11.43 0.29
N GLN A 545 19.71 -10.85 0.18
CA GLN A 545 20.79 -11.37 -0.65
C GLN A 545 21.78 -12.20 0.18
N GLU A 546 22.08 -11.74 1.39
CA GLU A 546 22.93 -12.44 2.38
C GLU A 546 22.38 -12.32 3.81
N LEU A 547 22.72 -13.30 4.64
CA LEU A 547 22.70 -13.18 6.10
C LEU A 547 24.12 -13.24 6.64
N THR A 548 24.47 -12.30 7.52
CA THR A 548 25.81 -12.22 8.11
C THR A 548 25.77 -12.33 9.63
N THR A 549 26.74 -13.02 10.22
CA THR A 549 26.94 -13.08 11.68
C THR A 549 27.43 -11.71 12.22
N PRO A 550 27.43 -11.50 13.55
CA PRO A 550 27.99 -10.29 14.13
C PRO A 550 29.49 -10.09 13.85
N SER A 551 30.24 -11.18 13.57
CA SER A 551 31.65 -11.12 13.16
C SER A 551 31.85 -10.78 11.67
N GLY A 552 30.77 -10.61 10.91
CA GLY A 552 30.80 -10.29 9.48
C GLY A 552 30.93 -11.49 8.55
N GLU A 553 30.85 -12.72 9.09
CA GLU A 553 30.85 -13.93 8.27
C GLU A 553 29.50 -14.13 7.58
N ILE A 554 29.51 -14.48 6.29
CA ILE A 554 28.28 -14.83 5.57
C ILE A 554 27.83 -16.23 5.99
N ALA A 555 26.64 -16.31 6.58
CA ALA A 555 26.00 -17.54 7.02
C ALA A 555 25.01 -18.08 5.96
N TRP A 556 24.48 -17.22 5.11
CA TRP A 556 23.58 -17.59 4.02
C TRP A 556 23.72 -16.62 2.84
N SER A 557 23.65 -17.11 1.60
CA SER A 557 23.78 -16.31 0.37
C SER A 557 23.10 -17.05 -0.78
N ALA A 558 22.20 -16.39 -1.51
CA ALA A 558 21.40 -16.99 -2.58
C ALA A 558 21.48 -16.25 -3.91
N HIS A 559 21.30 -16.97 -5.02
CA HIS A 559 21.02 -16.41 -6.36
C HIS A 559 19.52 -16.52 -6.65
N TYR A 560 18.96 -15.48 -7.26
CA TYR A 560 17.54 -15.39 -7.57
C TYR A 560 17.30 -15.29 -9.07
N ARG A 561 16.24 -15.96 -9.52
CA ARG A 561 15.56 -15.65 -10.78
C ARG A 561 14.83 -14.31 -10.66
N ALA A 562 14.54 -13.69 -11.79
CA ALA A 562 13.86 -12.39 -11.83
C ALA A 562 12.51 -12.38 -11.09
N TYR A 563 11.80 -13.51 -11.05
CA TYR A 563 10.51 -13.67 -10.36
C TYR A 563 10.63 -14.29 -8.95
N GLY A 564 11.83 -14.29 -8.35
CA GLY A 564 12.03 -14.55 -6.92
C GLY A 564 12.31 -16.02 -6.54
N GLU A 565 12.35 -16.94 -7.50
CA GLU A 565 12.82 -18.32 -7.27
C GLU A 565 14.32 -18.32 -6.95
N ILE A 566 14.75 -19.08 -5.94
CA ILE A 566 16.19 -19.27 -5.68
C ILE A 566 16.70 -20.37 -6.61
N THR A 567 17.74 -20.07 -7.41
CA THR A 567 18.38 -21.04 -8.30
C THR A 567 19.45 -21.86 -7.59
N ARG A 568 20.23 -21.22 -6.73
CA ARG A 568 21.28 -21.86 -5.91
C ARG A 568 21.61 -21.06 -4.65
N LEU A 569 22.17 -21.75 -3.66
CA LEU A 569 22.80 -21.15 -2.50
C LEU A 569 24.33 -21.21 -2.66
N ASP A 570 25.00 -20.06 -2.52
CA ASP A 570 26.46 -20.01 -2.40
C ASP A 570 26.89 -20.40 -0.98
N VAL A 571 26.05 -20.10 0.02
CA VAL A 571 26.25 -20.44 1.43
C VAL A 571 24.90 -20.80 2.06
N GLY A 572 24.86 -21.87 2.85
CA GLY A 572 23.64 -22.34 3.53
C GLY A 572 23.92 -22.89 4.93
N LYS A 573 24.67 -22.16 5.77
CA LYS A 573 24.94 -22.55 7.17
C LYS A 573 23.71 -22.37 8.06
N ILE A 574 22.88 -21.41 7.71
CA ILE A 574 21.55 -21.17 8.28
C ILE A 574 20.54 -21.15 7.12
N ASP A 575 19.34 -21.63 7.38
CA ASP A 575 18.22 -21.50 6.45
C ASP A 575 17.53 -20.12 6.61
N ASN A 576 16.99 -19.59 5.53
CA ASN A 576 16.23 -18.34 5.49
C ASN A 576 14.97 -18.51 4.62
N PRO A 577 13.77 -18.41 5.21
CA PRO A 577 12.52 -18.53 4.45
C PRO A 577 12.05 -17.20 3.84
N LEU A 578 12.56 -16.05 4.26
CA LEU A 578 12.10 -14.77 3.69
C LEU A 578 12.54 -14.60 2.22
N ARG A 579 11.65 -14.10 1.37
CA ARG A 579 11.87 -13.85 -0.07
C ARG A 579 11.67 -12.37 -0.38
N PHE A 580 10.92 -12.03 -1.44
CA PHE A 580 10.47 -10.65 -1.64
C PHE A 580 9.73 -10.13 -0.40
N GLN A 581 9.64 -8.82 -0.25
CA GLN A 581 8.97 -8.20 0.88
C GLN A 581 7.57 -8.82 1.09
N GLY A 582 7.25 -9.23 2.32
CA GLY A 582 6.00 -9.90 2.68
C GLY A 582 5.94 -11.42 2.44
N GLN A 583 6.93 -12.00 1.76
CA GLN A 583 6.91 -13.41 1.34
C GLN A 583 7.71 -14.35 2.25
N TYR A 584 7.11 -15.50 2.56
CA TYR A 584 7.71 -16.63 3.27
C TYR A 584 7.71 -17.88 2.38
N PHE A 585 8.87 -18.49 2.17
CA PHE A 585 9.04 -19.70 1.36
C PHE A 585 8.71 -20.98 2.14
N ASP A 586 7.81 -21.77 1.57
CA ASP A 586 7.48 -23.11 2.04
C ASP A 586 8.16 -24.16 1.18
N ALA A 587 9.28 -24.71 1.68
CA ALA A 587 10.09 -25.69 0.96
C ALA A 587 9.29 -26.92 0.53
N GLU A 588 8.32 -27.34 1.34
CA GLU A 588 7.46 -28.50 1.07
C GLU A 588 6.54 -28.32 -0.14
N SER A 589 6.18 -27.08 -0.49
CA SER A 589 5.25 -26.80 -1.60
C SER A 589 5.91 -26.08 -2.77
N GLY A 590 7.08 -25.46 -2.55
CA GLY A 590 7.73 -24.54 -3.48
C GLY A 590 7.05 -23.16 -3.57
N LEU A 591 5.98 -22.93 -2.81
CA LEU A 591 5.21 -21.69 -2.83
C LEU A 591 5.80 -20.65 -1.87
N HIS A 592 5.51 -19.40 -2.19
CA HIS A 592 5.76 -18.27 -1.31
C HIS A 592 4.43 -17.83 -0.72
N TYR A 593 4.21 -18.06 0.57
CA TYR A 593 3.09 -17.48 1.29
C TYR A 593 3.28 -15.96 1.39
N ASN A 594 2.31 -15.19 0.89
CA ASN A 594 2.35 -13.73 0.82
C ASN A 594 1.05 -13.14 1.38
N ARG A 595 0.96 -13.12 2.71
CA ARG A 595 -0.11 -12.62 3.58
C ARG A 595 -1.56 -12.97 3.22
N HIS A 596 -2.08 -12.47 2.09
CA HIS A 596 -3.43 -12.76 1.60
C HIS A 596 -3.49 -13.82 0.49
N ARG A 597 -2.36 -14.13 -0.16
CA ARG A 597 -2.30 -15.08 -1.28
C ARG A 597 -1.05 -15.96 -1.23
N TYR A 598 -1.05 -17.02 -2.01
CA TYR A 598 0.15 -17.84 -2.27
C TYR A 598 0.68 -17.52 -3.66
N TYR A 599 1.97 -17.21 -3.74
CA TYR A 599 2.69 -16.89 -4.95
C TYR A 599 3.51 -18.10 -5.40
N ASN A 600 3.44 -18.42 -6.69
CA ASN A 600 4.27 -19.44 -7.32
C ASN A 600 5.39 -18.76 -8.14
N PRO A 601 6.65 -18.78 -7.66
CA PRO A 601 7.75 -18.12 -8.35
C PRO A 601 8.13 -18.81 -9.69
N ASP A 602 7.84 -20.11 -9.85
CA ASP A 602 8.13 -20.89 -11.07
C ASP A 602 7.33 -20.39 -12.29
N ILE A 603 6.18 -19.75 -12.05
CA ILE A 603 5.30 -19.16 -13.08
C ILE A 603 5.00 -17.68 -12.85
N GLY A 604 5.67 -17.05 -11.88
CA GLY A 604 5.58 -15.62 -11.60
C GLY A 604 4.18 -15.08 -11.30
N ARG A 605 3.30 -15.88 -10.66
CA ARG A 605 1.90 -15.48 -10.41
C ARG A 605 1.29 -16.06 -9.14
N TYR A 606 0.17 -15.49 -8.69
CA TYR A 606 -0.62 -15.99 -7.57
C TYR A 606 -1.51 -17.18 -7.96
N LEU A 607 -1.82 -18.04 -6.98
CA LEU A 607 -2.68 -19.21 -7.16
C LEU A 607 -4.18 -18.86 -7.19
N THR A 608 -4.54 -17.71 -6.63
CA THR A 608 -5.93 -17.26 -6.48
C THR A 608 -6.08 -15.85 -7.04
N PRO A 609 -7.29 -15.48 -7.53
CA PRO A 609 -7.54 -14.13 -7.99
C PRO A 609 -7.43 -13.14 -6.84
N ASP A 610 -7.08 -11.90 -7.14
CA ASP A 610 -6.95 -10.83 -6.17
C ASP A 610 -8.26 -10.60 -5.41
N PRO A 611 -8.29 -10.74 -4.07
CA PRO A 611 -9.51 -10.57 -3.30
C PRO A 611 -9.99 -9.12 -3.24
N VAL A 612 -9.14 -8.13 -3.58
CA VAL A 612 -9.56 -6.71 -3.75
C VAL A 612 -9.89 -6.35 -5.20
N LYS A 613 -9.93 -7.34 -6.11
CA LYS A 613 -10.43 -7.22 -7.49
C LYS A 613 -9.73 -6.09 -8.26
N LEU A 614 -10.47 -5.20 -8.92
CA LEU A 614 -9.91 -4.12 -9.72
C LEU A 614 -8.98 -3.17 -8.93
N ALA A 615 -9.12 -3.08 -7.60
CA ALA A 615 -8.22 -2.28 -6.78
C ALA A 615 -6.79 -2.86 -6.72
N GLY A 616 -6.63 -4.17 -6.90
CA GLY A 616 -5.32 -4.84 -7.05
C GLY A 616 -4.79 -4.83 -8.49
N GLY A 617 -5.63 -4.43 -9.45
CA GLY A 617 -5.30 -4.31 -10.87
C GLY A 617 -6.25 -5.10 -11.78
N ILE A 618 -6.12 -4.88 -13.09
CA ILE A 618 -6.96 -5.51 -14.13
C ILE A 618 -6.67 -7.03 -14.24
N ASN A 619 -5.42 -7.45 -14.03
CA ASN A 619 -5.03 -8.86 -14.03
C ASN A 619 -5.00 -9.40 -12.60
N GLY A 620 -6.02 -10.19 -12.24
CA GLY A 620 -6.21 -10.69 -10.87
C GLY A 620 -5.19 -11.71 -10.38
N TYR A 621 -4.36 -12.31 -11.25
CA TYR A 621 -3.38 -13.33 -10.85
C TYR A 621 -1.93 -12.82 -10.87
N ARG A 622 -1.70 -11.65 -11.45
CA ARG A 622 -0.35 -11.09 -11.60
C ARG A 622 0.26 -10.74 -10.25
N TYR A 623 1.57 -10.97 -10.10
CA TYR A 623 2.32 -10.50 -8.93
C TYR A 623 2.48 -8.97 -8.94
N VAL A 624 3.23 -8.46 -9.91
CA VAL A 624 3.47 -7.03 -10.12
C VAL A 624 3.63 -6.73 -11.61
N PRO A 625 3.51 -5.47 -12.06
CA PRO A 625 3.78 -5.09 -13.45
C PRO A 625 5.23 -5.37 -13.89
N ASN A 626 6.20 -5.14 -13.01
CA ASN A 626 7.62 -5.38 -13.27
C ASN A 626 8.36 -5.81 -11.99
N PRO A 627 8.87 -7.06 -11.89
CA PRO A 627 9.43 -7.59 -10.64
C PRO A 627 10.79 -6.98 -10.25
N THR A 628 11.43 -6.20 -11.11
CA THR A 628 12.73 -5.57 -10.83
C THR A 628 12.61 -4.21 -10.13
N GLY A 629 11.41 -3.63 -10.07
CA GLY A 629 11.16 -2.32 -9.43
C GLY A 629 9.84 -2.24 -8.64
N TRP A 630 9.10 -3.34 -8.52
CA TRP A 630 7.81 -3.38 -7.85
C TRP A 630 7.75 -4.51 -6.83
N ILE A 631 7.01 -4.29 -5.76
CA ILE A 631 6.76 -5.26 -4.69
C ILE A 631 5.26 -5.34 -4.39
N ASP A 632 4.80 -6.47 -3.86
CA ASP A 632 3.46 -6.61 -3.27
C ASP A 632 3.57 -7.27 -1.89
N PRO A 633 3.82 -6.49 -0.82
CA PRO A 633 4.06 -7.03 0.52
C PRO A 633 2.85 -7.67 1.20
N LEU A 634 1.65 -7.41 0.69
CA LEU A 634 0.40 -7.94 1.24
C LEU A 634 -0.21 -9.03 0.35
N GLY A 635 0.26 -9.15 -0.89
CA GLY A 635 -0.41 -9.96 -1.91
C GLY A 635 -1.79 -9.40 -2.25
N LEU A 636 -1.93 -8.09 -2.41
CA LEU A 636 -3.20 -7.40 -2.75
C LEU A 636 -3.04 -6.26 -3.75
N SER A 637 -2.06 -5.38 -3.54
CA SER A 637 -1.85 -4.23 -4.41
C SER A 637 -0.36 -3.95 -4.43
N CYS A 638 0.22 -4.06 -5.63
CA CYS A 638 1.62 -3.77 -5.84
C CYS A 638 1.93 -2.28 -5.64
N LYS A 639 3.16 -2.01 -5.23
CA LYS A 639 3.74 -0.67 -5.12
C LYS A 639 5.05 -0.61 -5.89
N ASP A 640 5.31 0.52 -6.51
CA ASP A 640 6.61 0.85 -7.11
C ASP A 640 7.59 1.22 -5.98
N THR A 641 8.78 0.61 -5.97
CA THR A 641 9.82 0.88 -4.96
C THR A 641 10.50 2.24 -5.13
N ASN A 642 10.35 2.87 -6.30
CA ASN A 642 10.86 4.22 -6.57
C ASN A 642 9.85 5.31 -6.18
N CYS A 643 8.64 4.95 -5.76
CA CYS A 643 7.67 5.90 -5.25
C CYS A 643 7.98 6.14 -3.75
N PRO A 644 8.42 7.35 -3.34
CA PRO A 644 8.57 7.64 -1.92
C PRO A 644 7.20 7.42 -1.26
N GLU A 645 7.12 6.46 -0.34
CA GLU A 645 5.89 6.16 0.38
C GLU A 645 5.47 7.42 1.15
N GLY A 646 4.43 8.08 0.64
CA GLY A 646 3.75 9.13 1.38
C GLY A 646 3.11 8.53 2.63
N PRO A 647 3.19 9.20 3.80
CA PRO A 647 2.51 8.73 4.98
C PRO A 647 1.00 8.70 4.71
N PHE A 648 0.39 7.52 4.83
CA PHE A 648 -1.06 7.44 4.95
C PHE A 648 -1.48 8.25 6.19
N SER A 649 -2.23 9.33 5.94
CA SER A 649 -2.94 10.24 6.86
C SER A 649 -2.20 11.47 7.44
N THR A 650 -2.30 12.61 6.75
CA THR A 650 -2.00 13.95 7.32
C THR A 650 -2.98 15.06 6.88
N ILE A 651 -4.21 14.75 6.44
CA ILE A 651 -5.05 15.77 5.75
C ILE A 651 -6.16 16.42 6.61
N VAL A 652 -6.31 16.15 7.91
CA VAL A 652 -7.12 17.02 8.79
C VAL A 652 -6.53 17.06 10.20
N PRO A 653 -6.39 18.24 10.83
CA PRO A 653 -6.00 18.33 12.23
C PRO A 653 -6.93 17.49 13.11
N GLY A 654 -6.36 16.54 13.85
CA GLY A 654 -7.12 15.70 14.78
C GLY A 654 -7.65 14.38 14.22
N GLY A 655 -7.08 13.83 13.14
CA GLY A 655 -7.33 12.44 12.70
C GLY A 655 -8.22 12.28 11.46
N GLY A 656 -8.17 13.23 10.51
CA GLY A 656 -9.02 13.17 9.31
C GLY A 656 -10.48 13.56 9.58
N LEU A 657 -11.31 13.64 8.55
CA LEU A 657 -12.74 13.92 8.73
C LEU A 657 -13.45 12.81 9.53
N ALA A 658 -12.91 11.58 9.51
CA ALA A 658 -13.40 10.45 10.30
C ALA A 658 -13.38 10.70 11.81
N ALA A 659 -12.32 11.32 12.35
CA ALA A 659 -12.26 11.63 13.77
C ALA A 659 -13.30 12.68 14.18
N HIS A 660 -13.51 13.70 13.33
CA HIS A 660 -14.52 14.73 13.57
C HIS A 660 -15.95 14.17 13.49
N GLU A 661 -16.19 13.24 12.58
CA GLU A 661 -17.45 12.51 12.46
C GLU A 661 -17.72 11.64 13.69
N ALA A 662 -16.70 10.93 14.19
CA ALA A 662 -16.78 10.12 15.41
C ALA A 662 -17.06 10.98 16.65
N ALA A 663 -16.58 12.21 16.71
CA ALA A 663 -16.93 13.19 17.73
C ALA A 663 -18.32 13.81 17.53
N GLY A 664 -19.14 13.29 16.62
CA GLY A 664 -20.52 13.70 16.33
C GLY A 664 -20.64 14.86 15.32
N GLY A 665 -19.57 15.12 14.56
CA GLY A 665 -19.69 15.77 13.27
C GLY A 665 -20.57 14.94 12.32
N HIS A 666 -21.05 15.56 11.26
CA HIS A 666 -21.89 14.89 10.27
C HIS A 666 -21.54 15.30 8.84
N LEU A 667 -20.31 15.76 8.62
CA LEU A 667 -19.84 16.21 7.32
C LEU A 667 -19.83 15.03 6.35
N MET A 668 -19.16 13.94 6.72
CA MET A 668 -19.02 12.79 5.82
C MET A 668 -20.37 12.11 5.60
N LYS A 669 -21.12 11.89 6.68
CA LYS A 669 -22.43 11.24 6.62
C LYS A 669 -23.44 12.03 5.79
N LYS A 670 -23.36 13.37 5.75
CA LYS A 670 -24.36 14.17 5.04
C LYS A 670 -23.89 14.74 3.71
N HIS A 671 -22.58 14.86 3.48
CA HIS A 671 -22.04 15.71 2.41
C HIS A 671 -20.85 15.10 1.67
N VAL A 672 -20.54 13.81 1.83
CA VAL A 672 -19.49 13.15 1.04
C VAL A 672 -20.08 11.97 0.28
N GLY A 673 -19.77 11.88 -1.02
CA GLY A 673 -20.13 10.78 -1.89
C GLY A 673 -21.64 10.57 -2.04
N ARG A 674 -22.46 11.63 -1.97
CA ARG A 674 -23.92 11.54 -2.13
C ARG A 674 -24.30 11.64 -3.59
N THR A 675 -25.25 10.82 -4.01
CA THR A 675 -25.86 10.96 -5.33
C THR A 675 -26.91 12.07 -5.33
N ASP A 676 -27.23 12.59 -6.51
CA ASP A 676 -28.32 13.56 -6.70
C ASP A 676 -29.64 13.09 -6.10
N GLN A 677 -29.93 11.80 -6.16
CA GLN A 677 -31.12 11.22 -5.55
C GLN A 677 -31.07 11.27 -4.03
N GLN A 678 -29.93 10.95 -3.40
CA GLN A 678 -29.75 11.08 -1.95
C GLN A 678 -29.84 12.54 -1.49
N LEU A 679 -29.36 13.50 -2.29
CA LEU A 679 -29.52 14.94 -2.01
C LEU A 679 -31.00 15.36 -2.06
N LYS A 680 -31.75 14.88 -3.07
CA LYS A 680 -33.20 15.10 -3.18
C LYS A 680 -33.98 14.49 -2.02
N ASP A 681 -33.65 13.26 -1.64
CA ASP A 681 -34.33 12.55 -0.55
C ASP A 681 -34.04 13.21 0.79
N ARG A 682 -32.82 13.73 0.99
CA ARG A 682 -32.51 14.58 2.15
C ARG A 682 -33.35 15.85 2.16
N LEU A 683 -33.53 16.54 1.04
CA LEU A 683 -34.41 17.72 1.00
C LEU A 683 -35.86 17.37 1.33
N LYS A 684 -36.35 16.20 0.93
CA LYS A 684 -37.70 15.75 1.32
C LYS A 684 -37.79 15.46 2.83
N ASN A 685 -36.79 14.77 3.39
CA ASN A 685 -36.78 14.34 4.79
C ASN A 685 -36.41 15.46 5.77
N GLU A 686 -35.68 16.48 5.33
CA GLU A 686 -35.29 17.66 6.10
C GLU A 686 -35.95 18.91 5.45
N PRO A 687 -37.26 19.15 5.67
CA PRO A 687 -38.02 20.19 4.96
C PRO A 687 -37.49 21.61 5.17
N ASN A 688 -36.75 21.84 6.26
CA ASN A 688 -36.19 23.13 6.63
C ASN A 688 -34.82 23.43 5.97
N VAL A 689 -34.26 22.48 5.20
CA VAL A 689 -32.97 22.67 4.53
C VAL A 689 -33.19 23.20 3.10
N PRO A 690 -32.62 24.36 2.71
CA PRO A 690 -32.84 24.95 1.39
C PRO A 690 -32.01 24.30 0.27
N THR A 691 -30.84 23.75 0.61
CA THR A 691 -29.89 23.14 -0.32
C THR A 691 -29.25 21.91 0.32
N ALA A 692 -29.14 20.81 -0.42
CA ALA A 692 -28.38 19.64 -0.01
C ALA A 692 -27.20 19.46 -0.96
N SER A 693 -26.01 19.19 -0.44
CA SER A 693 -24.78 19.23 -1.23
C SER A 693 -23.82 18.12 -0.88
N THR A 694 -22.89 17.82 -1.78
CA THR A 694 -21.91 16.75 -1.64
C THR A 694 -20.56 17.09 -2.27
N PHE A 695 -19.49 16.73 -1.57
CA PHE A 695 -18.17 16.48 -2.15
C PHE A 695 -18.20 15.15 -2.91
N PRO A 696 -17.40 14.99 -3.98
CA PRO A 696 -17.38 13.76 -4.78
C PRO A 696 -16.86 12.56 -3.98
N ASP A 697 -15.83 12.76 -3.16
CA ASP A 697 -15.22 11.72 -2.35
C ASP A 697 -14.61 12.30 -1.06
N ARG A 698 -14.16 11.41 -0.19
CA ARG A 698 -13.60 11.76 1.13
C ARG A 698 -12.29 12.54 1.00
N ALA A 699 -11.41 12.17 0.08
CA ALA A 699 -10.13 12.85 -0.08
C ALA A 699 -10.32 14.31 -0.55
N THR A 700 -11.25 14.52 -1.47
CA THR A 700 -11.66 15.87 -1.93
C THR A 700 -12.28 16.67 -0.78
N ALA A 701 -13.14 16.05 0.04
CA ALA A 701 -13.72 16.71 1.22
C ALA A 701 -12.67 17.05 2.27
N GLU A 702 -11.76 16.13 2.59
CA GLU A 702 -10.66 16.33 3.54
C GLU A 702 -9.73 17.45 3.05
N SER A 703 -9.33 17.43 1.77
CA SER A 703 -8.50 18.47 1.17
C SER A 703 -9.18 19.84 1.16
N ALA A 704 -10.45 19.90 0.74
CA ALA A 704 -11.23 21.13 0.69
C ALA A 704 -11.44 21.73 2.09
N VAL A 705 -11.82 20.91 3.06
CA VAL A 705 -12.03 21.35 4.44
C VAL A 705 -10.73 21.72 5.13
N SER A 706 -9.64 20.98 4.88
CA SER A 706 -8.31 21.37 5.38
C SER A 706 -7.92 22.75 4.86
N LYS A 707 -8.06 23.01 3.55
CA LYS A 707 -7.80 24.33 2.97
C LYS A 707 -8.61 25.44 3.64
N VAL A 708 -9.90 25.22 3.90
CA VAL A 708 -10.74 26.20 4.60
C VAL A 708 -10.27 26.42 6.05
N ILE A 709 -9.90 25.35 6.75
CA ILE A 709 -9.37 25.48 8.12
C ILE A 709 -8.04 26.25 8.09
N ASP A 710 -7.14 25.89 7.19
CA ASP A 710 -5.81 26.48 7.04
C ASP A 710 -5.88 27.96 6.63
N GLY A 711 -6.81 28.30 5.73
CA GLY A 711 -7.08 29.69 5.33
C GLY A 711 -7.75 30.53 6.42
N ASN A 712 -8.35 29.91 7.45
CA ASN A 712 -9.14 30.62 8.47
C ASN A 712 -8.66 30.36 9.92
N GLN A 713 -7.43 29.90 10.13
CA GLN A 713 -6.95 29.49 11.45
C GLN A 713 -7.03 30.60 12.50
N SER A 714 -6.76 31.87 12.14
CA SER A 714 -6.89 33.01 13.04
C SER A 714 -8.34 33.18 13.54
N LYS A 715 -9.31 33.10 12.61
CA LYS A 715 -10.73 33.22 12.90
C LYS A 715 -11.25 32.08 13.79
N ILE A 716 -10.72 30.86 13.56
CA ILE A 716 -11.05 29.68 14.37
C ILE A 716 -10.42 29.79 15.76
N SER A 717 -9.18 30.28 15.88
CA SER A 717 -8.51 30.50 17.16
C SER A 717 -9.22 31.54 18.02
N ASP A 718 -9.66 32.65 17.43
CA ASP A 718 -10.45 33.67 18.13
C ASP A 718 -11.80 33.12 18.60
N PHE A 719 -12.46 32.34 17.73
CA PHE A 719 -13.67 31.60 18.10
C PHE A 719 -13.44 30.68 19.31
N LEU A 720 -12.34 29.91 19.32
CA LEU A 720 -12.03 28.99 20.41
C LEU A 720 -11.82 29.72 21.75
N LYS A 721 -11.26 30.93 21.73
CA LYS A 721 -11.06 31.79 22.92
C LYS A 721 -12.32 32.56 23.32
N GLY A 722 -13.25 32.77 22.39
CA GLY A 722 -14.51 33.50 22.61
C GLY A 722 -15.54 32.73 23.43
N LYS A 723 -16.76 33.28 23.56
CA LYS A 723 -17.87 32.64 24.28
C LYS A 723 -18.78 31.80 23.37
N ASP A 724 -18.67 31.95 22.06
CA ASP A 724 -19.52 31.23 21.12
C ASP A 724 -19.19 29.73 21.08
N ASN A 725 -20.22 28.90 20.91
CA ASN A 725 -20.07 27.44 20.83
C ASN A 725 -19.98 26.91 19.39
N GLN A 726 -20.26 27.76 18.39
CA GLN A 726 -20.17 27.45 16.97
C GLN A 726 -19.63 28.64 16.18
N ILE A 727 -18.82 28.38 15.17
CA ILE A 727 -18.45 29.33 14.11
C ILE A 727 -18.84 28.75 12.74
N VAL A 728 -19.23 29.64 11.82
CA VAL A 728 -19.38 29.32 10.40
C VAL A 728 -18.30 30.05 9.62
N VAL A 729 -17.56 29.29 8.82
CA VAL A 729 -16.52 29.77 7.92
C VAL A 729 -17.01 29.51 6.49
N ILE A 730 -16.94 30.53 5.64
CA ILE A 730 -17.35 30.43 4.24
C ILE A 730 -16.13 30.83 3.42
N GLU A 731 -15.70 29.96 2.52
CA GLU A 731 -14.56 30.22 1.66
C GLU A 731 -14.88 29.86 0.23
N LYS A 732 -14.51 30.74 -0.70
CA LYS A 732 -14.71 30.52 -2.13
C LYS A 732 -13.56 29.67 -2.66
N ALA A 733 -13.89 28.54 -3.28
CA ALA A 733 -12.91 27.70 -3.93
C ALA A 733 -12.55 28.26 -5.32
N SER A 734 -11.31 28.04 -5.76
CA SER A 734 -10.84 28.45 -7.09
C SER A 734 -11.53 27.68 -8.22
N GLU A 735 -11.99 26.46 -7.93
CA GLU A 735 -12.81 25.60 -8.81
C GLU A 735 -13.90 24.93 -7.97
N PRO A 736 -15.03 24.49 -8.57
CA PRO A 736 -16.07 23.80 -7.83
C PRO A 736 -15.55 22.51 -7.17
N VAL A 737 -15.74 22.38 -5.87
CA VAL A 737 -15.24 21.25 -5.06
C VAL A 737 -16.31 20.18 -4.79
N GLY A 738 -17.50 20.36 -5.36
CA GLY A 738 -18.60 19.41 -5.26
C GLY A 738 -19.85 19.92 -5.94
N THR A 739 -20.99 19.29 -5.64
CA THR A 739 -22.28 19.62 -6.25
C THR A 739 -23.33 19.90 -5.18
N SER A 740 -24.31 20.71 -5.54
CA SER A 740 -25.35 21.20 -4.65
C SER A 740 -26.70 21.15 -5.34
N TRP A 741 -27.72 20.64 -4.66
CA TRP A 741 -29.10 20.58 -5.15
C TRP A 741 -29.97 21.56 -4.37
N LYS A 742 -30.46 22.62 -5.03
CA LYS A 742 -31.39 23.59 -4.43
C LYS A 742 -32.81 23.02 -4.42
N ARG A 743 -33.56 23.26 -3.35
CA ARG A 743 -34.97 22.84 -3.26
C ARG A 743 -35.77 23.41 -4.44
N GLY A 744 -36.48 22.54 -5.16
CA GLY A 744 -37.24 22.90 -6.36
C GLY A 744 -36.42 22.98 -7.66
N ALA A 745 -35.09 22.80 -7.62
CA ALA A 745 -34.26 22.76 -8.82
C ALA A 745 -34.42 21.44 -9.58
N LYS A 746 -34.31 21.52 -10.92
CA LYS A 746 -34.40 20.36 -11.83
C LYS A 746 -33.07 19.61 -11.98
N SER A 747 -31.94 20.25 -11.70
CA SER A 747 -30.59 19.69 -11.79
C SER A 747 -29.71 20.18 -10.63
N ALA A 748 -28.64 19.43 -10.34
CA ALA A 748 -27.58 19.89 -9.44
C ALA A 748 -26.81 21.07 -10.07
N VAL A 749 -26.22 21.90 -9.21
CA VAL A 749 -25.34 23.00 -9.60
C VAL A 749 -23.96 22.82 -8.93
N PRO A 750 -22.87 23.26 -9.56
CA PRO A 750 -21.54 23.19 -8.95
C PRO A 750 -21.49 24.00 -7.65
N GLY A 751 -20.86 23.45 -6.61
CA GLY A 751 -20.61 24.14 -5.35
C GLY A 751 -19.25 24.83 -5.37
N ALA A 752 -19.26 26.15 -5.59
CA ALA A 752 -18.05 26.98 -5.69
C ALA A 752 -17.63 27.62 -4.35
N GLU A 753 -18.47 27.52 -3.32
CA GLU A 753 -18.14 27.94 -1.96
C GLU A 753 -18.13 26.73 -1.03
N ILE A 754 -17.33 26.77 0.04
CA ILE A 754 -17.33 25.77 1.10
C ILE A 754 -17.85 26.43 2.36
N TYR A 755 -18.99 25.95 2.85
CA TYR A 755 -19.53 26.32 4.15
C TYR A 755 -19.02 25.31 5.17
N LEU A 756 -18.24 25.75 6.14
CA LEU A 756 -17.70 24.93 7.20
C LEU A 756 -18.23 25.39 8.55
N ILE A 757 -18.92 24.51 9.25
CA ILE A 757 -19.45 24.75 10.59
C ILE A 757 -18.59 24.01 11.59
N ILE A 758 -17.94 24.76 12.46
CA ILE A 758 -17.07 24.25 13.51
C ILE A 758 -17.74 24.49 14.86
N ARG A 759 -17.73 23.48 15.74
CA ARG A 759 -18.25 23.60 17.12
C ARG A 759 -17.16 23.30 18.12
N LYS A 760 -17.15 24.03 19.24
CA LYS A 760 -16.29 23.70 20.37
C LYS A 760 -16.58 22.29 20.84
N ASP A 761 -15.53 21.51 20.99
CA ASP A 761 -15.61 20.18 21.53
C ASP A 761 -14.34 19.90 22.31
N LYS A 762 -14.49 19.86 23.64
CA LYS A 762 -13.37 19.61 24.56
C LYS A 762 -12.82 18.18 24.45
N LYS A 763 -13.54 17.28 23.77
CA LYS A 763 -13.11 15.90 23.51
C LYS A 763 -12.22 15.80 22.27
N MET A 764 -12.20 16.84 21.42
CA MET A 764 -11.34 16.87 20.24
C MET A 764 -9.96 17.45 20.57
N PRO A 765 -8.85 16.88 20.06
CA PRO A 765 -7.50 17.41 20.27
C PRO A 765 -7.31 18.86 19.79
N THR A 766 -8.13 19.29 18.84
CA THR A 766 -8.16 20.64 18.26
C THR A 766 -8.99 21.63 19.09
N GLY A 767 -9.67 21.19 20.16
CA GLY A 767 -10.61 22.01 20.95
C GLY A 767 -11.94 22.28 20.24
N TYR A 768 -12.07 21.82 19.00
CA TYR A 768 -13.28 21.86 18.21
C TYR A 768 -13.42 20.60 17.38
N ARG A 769 -14.67 20.27 17.04
CA ARG A 769 -15.00 19.36 15.95
C ARG A 769 -15.52 20.13 14.75
N ILE A 770 -15.23 19.63 13.56
CA ILE A 770 -15.95 19.99 12.33
C ILE A 770 -17.35 19.38 12.48
N HIS A 771 -18.33 20.23 12.79
CA HIS A 771 -19.69 19.77 13.01
C HIS A 771 -20.33 19.37 11.67
N THR A 772 -20.12 20.16 10.63
CA THR A 772 -20.44 19.82 9.25
C THR A 772 -19.68 20.74 8.30
N GLY A 773 -19.59 20.39 7.03
CA GLY A 773 -19.04 21.24 6.00
C GLY A 773 -19.54 20.79 4.63
N TYR A 774 -19.83 21.72 3.73
CA TYR A 774 -20.44 21.35 2.46
C TYR A 774 -20.17 22.35 1.35
N PRO A 775 -20.10 21.86 0.09
CA PRO A 775 -20.10 22.73 -1.07
C PRO A 775 -21.42 23.49 -1.12
N ASN A 776 -21.37 24.77 -1.42
CA ASN A 776 -22.53 25.63 -1.58
C ASN A 776 -22.46 26.29 -2.98
N PRO A 777 -23.60 26.43 -3.69
CA PRO A 777 -23.65 27.00 -5.04
C PRO A 777 -23.20 28.45 -5.13
#